data_AF-A0A3M0KKI4-F1
#
_entry.id   AF-A0A3M0KKI4-F1
#
_cell.length_a   1.000
_cell.length_b   1.000
_cell.length_c   1.000
_cell.angle_alpha   90.00
_cell.angle_beta   90.00
_cell.angle_gamma   90.00
#
_symmetry.space_group_name_H-M   'P 1'
#
loop_
_entity.id
_entity.type
_entity.pdbx_description
1 polymer ?
#
loop_
_entity_poly.entity_id
_entity_poly.type
_entity_poly.pdbx_seq_one_letter_code
_entity_poly.pdbx_strand_id
1 'polypeptide(L)'
;MEFKFLCPKDKSCLTLGVPLFLMQMAALASCQSNYGVSVIVGVAPAAQKITFDPMLLFTGRSWKGSVFGGWKSKDAVPKLVADYMKKTFVLDPLITHTLPWTKINEGFDLLRTGKRCRAAVAWAPGKPLSLEEVEVAPPKAGEVRIKIVATSICLSDDHVLKGSLPNVEFPVIPGHEGAGIVESIGEGVTSVKPGDKVIPLCIPQCGECSFCRNPESNFCQKSHFSETQNLMPDKTSRFSCKGKQIHHFLWVSTFAEYTVVPQYAVAKIDAAAPLDKVCLFGCGFSTGYGAAINTAKVKPGSTCAVFGLGGVGLSVVMGCKAAGASRIIAVDINKDKFAKAQQLGATDCINPRDFKKPIQEVLTEMTGQGVDYSFEVIGHADTMVIRCRAAVAWAPGKPLSLEEVEVAPPKAGEVRIKLVATGICRTDEHLLQGSFPKAEFPVIPGHEGAGIVESVGEGVTSMKPGDKVIPLCHPQCGECSFCRNPESNFCQKSHFFETQNLMPDKTSRFSCKGKQIHHFLWVSTFAEYTVVPEYAVAKIDAAAPLDKVCLFGCGFSTGYGAAINTAKVKPGSTCAVFGLGGVGLSVVMGCKAAGASRIIAVDINKDKFAKAQQLGATDCINPRDFKKPIQEVLTEMTGQGVDYSFEVIGHADTMVIRCRAAVAWAPGKPLSLEEVEVAPPKAGEVRIKLVATGICHTDEHLRQGSFPKAEFPVIPGHEGAGIVESVGEGVTSMKPGDKVIPLCHPQCGECSFCRNPESNFCQKSHFFETQNLMPDKTSRFSCKGKQIHHFLWVSTFAEYTVVPQYAVAKIDAAAPLDKVCLFGCGFSTGYGAAINTAKVKPGSTCAVFGLGGVGLSVVMGCKAAGASRIIAVDINKDKFAKAQQLGATDCINPRDFKKPIQEVLTEMTGQGVDYSFEVIGHADTMIAALASCNMSTGVCVMVGVLDSGSEISIDPTLLLTGRTWKGTMLGGWKSRECIPNLVSSYLEKKFNSDLLITHTLPFAKVNEGFELLHAGKSNSSFASKAAGWNAKKPSQNFHPTADAFTYPDSRLPSPSLKQSLHTATQ
;
A
#
# COMPACT_ATOMS: atom_id res chain seq x y z
N MET A 1 23.74 65.16 16.45
CA MET A 1 23.77 63.75 16.03
C MET A 1 22.62 63.55 15.06
N GLU A 2 22.91 63.65 13.76
CA GLU A 2 21.92 63.53 12.70
C GLU A 2 21.60 62.05 12.43
N PHE A 3 20.31 61.71 12.47
CA PHE A 3 19.83 60.42 12.00
C PHE A 3 19.96 60.35 10.47
N LYS A 4 20.92 59.56 9.98
CA LYS A 4 21.00 59.16 8.56
C LYS A 4 19.88 58.16 8.27
N PHE A 5 18.86 58.59 7.53
CA PHE A 5 17.91 57.70 6.87
C PHE A 5 18.66 56.83 5.84
N LEU A 6 18.69 55.51 6.05
CA LEU A 6 19.13 54.53 5.06
C LEU A 6 18.01 54.28 4.02
N CYS A 7 17.70 55.29 3.22
CA CYS A 7 17.15 55.14 1.88
C CYS A 7 17.31 56.49 1.16
N PRO A 8 17.91 56.56 -0.05
CA PRO A 8 17.82 57.76 -0.87
C PRO A 8 16.34 58.07 -1.09
N LYS A 9 15.93 59.33 -0.97
CA LYS A 9 14.53 59.83 -0.95
C LYS A 9 13.62 59.40 -2.13
N ASP A 10 14.08 58.60 -3.09
CA ASP A 10 13.42 58.36 -4.37
C ASP A 10 13.44 56.89 -4.84
N LYS A 11 13.52 55.88 -3.95
CA LYS A 11 13.60 54.46 -4.36
C LYS A 11 12.53 53.56 -3.72
N SER A 12 12.00 52.63 -4.51
CA SER A 12 11.07 51.58 -4.08
C SER A 12 11.68 50.20 -4.33
N CYS A 13 11.66 49.33 -3.32
CA CYS A 13 12.13 47.94 -3.39
C CYS A 13 10.98 47.00 -3.74
N LEU A 14 11.14 46.12 -4.73
CA LEU A 14 10.13 45.17 -5.17
C LEU A 14 10.51 43.72 -4.86
N THR A 15 9.55 43.00 -4.27
CA THR A 15 9.52 41.54 -4.15
C THR A 15 8.53 41.02 -5.20
N LEU A 16 8.97 40.16 -6.12
CA LEU A 16 8.09 39.60 -7.15
C LEU A 16 7.02 38.71 -6.50
N GLY A 17 5.75 38.91 -6.85
CA GLY A 17 4.62 38.11 -6.41
C GLY A 17 3.66 37.89 -7.57
N VAL A 18 3.51 36.65 -8.01
CA VAL A 18 2.59 36.31 -9.10
C VAL A 18 1.18 36.14 -8.51
N PRO A 19 0.14 36.81 -9.05
CA PRO A 19 -1.23 36.60 -8.61
C PRO A 19 -1.74 35.25 -9.13
N LEU A 20 -1.69 34.22 -8.29
CA LEU A 20 -2.21 32.88 -8.59
C LEU A 20 -3.35 32.54 -7.62
N PHE A 21 -4.55 33.02 -7.95
CA PHE A 21 -5.77 32.82 -7.14
C PHE A 21 -6.22 31.35 -7.06
N LEU A 22 -5.81 30.52 -8.03
CA LEU A 22 -6.06 29.06 -8.03
C LEU A 22 -5.25 28.29 -6.96
N MET A 23 -4.29 28.94 -6.28
CA MET A 23 -3.39 28.25 -5.36
C MET A 23 -3.87 28.15 -3.91
N GLN A 24 -4.91 28.88 -3.48
CA GLN A 24 -5.39 28.78 -2.09
C GLN A 24 -5.93 27.38 -1.78
N MET A 25 -6.68 26.80 -2.71
CA MET A 25 -7.14 25.41 -2.62
C MET A 25 -6.00 24.41 -2.68
N ALA A 26 -5.09 24.61 -3.63
CA ALA A 26 -3.89 23.81 -3.71
C ALA A 26 -3.11 23.84 -2.39
N ALA A 27 -2.99 25.00 -1.72
CA ALA A 27 -2.26 25.12 -0.46
C ALA A 27 -2.85 24.23 0.65
N LEU A 28 -4.18 24.23 0.84
CA LEU A 28 -4.82 23.30 1.79
C LEU A 28 -4.71 21.84 1.33
N ALA A 29 -4.95 21.55 0.05
CA ALA A 29 -4.88 20.18 -0.48
C ALA A 29 -3.45 19.59 -0.38
N SER A 30 -2.42 20.42 -0.56
CA SER A 30 -1.00 20.08 -0.42
C SER A 30 -0.55 19.92 1.04
N CYS A 31 -1.34 20.40 2.00
CA CYS A 31 -1.06 20.13 3.41
C CYS A 31 -1.22 18.63 3.73
N GLN A 32 -0.41 18.14 4.66
CA GLN A 32 -0.51 16.77 5.19
C GLN A 32 -1.96 16.47 5.60
N SER A 33 -2.49 15.34 5.12
CA SER A 33 -3.94 15.12 5.11
C SER A 33 -4.61 14.98 6.48
N ASN A 34 -3.84 14.91 7.54
CA ASN A 34 -4.32 14.54 8.86
C ASN A 34 -4.07 15.60 9.95
N TYR A 35 -3.16 16.54 9.73
CA TYR A 35 -2.79 17.55 10.73
C TYR A 35 -2.20 18.81 10.11
N GLY A 36 -2.20 18.92 8.79
CA GLY A 36 -1.59 20.05 8.12
C GLY A 36 -2.36 21.35 8.36
N VAL A 37 -1.62 22.44 8.56
CA VAL A 37 -2.18 23.77 8.78
C VAL A 37 -1.90 24.62 7.55
N SER A 38 -2.95 25.08 6.88
CA SER A 38 -2.85 26.06 5.81
C SER A 38 -3.09 27.45 6.40
N VAL A 39 -2.09 28.33 6.25
CA VAL A 39 -2.14 29.69 6.81
C VAL A 39 -2.49 30.69 5.71
N ILE A 40 -3.64 31.36 5.85
CA ILE A 40 -4.05 32.43 4.93
C ILE A 40 -3.36 33.72 5.35
N VAL A 41 -2.39 34.15 4.54
CA VAL A 41 -1.61 35.39 4.74
C VAL A 41 -1.86 36.45 3.65
N GLY A 42 -2.52 36.08 2.55
CA GLY A 42 -2.78 36.97 1.42
C GLY A 42 -4.15 37.64 1.49
N VAL A 43 -4.22 38.89 1.01
CA VAL A 43 -5.48 39.63 0.84
C VAL A 43 -6.03 39.33 -0.56
N ALA A 44 -7.25 38.79 -0.63
CA ALA A 44 -7.94 38.59 -1.90
C ALA A 44 -8.64 39.89 -2.35
N PRO A 45 -8.78 40.14 -3.67
CA PRO A 45 -9.65 41.18 -4.21
C PRO A 45 -11.09 41.04 -3.69
N ALA A 46 -11.79 42.17 -3.52
CA ALA A 46 -13.17 42.19 -3.09
C ALA A 46 -14.08 41.33 -4.01
N ALA A 47 -15.04 40.61 -3.42
CA ALA A 47 -15.99 39.68 -4.05
C ALA A 47 -15.48 38.27 -4.44
N GLN A 48 -14.21 37.92 -4.22
CA GLN A 48 -13.74 36.55 -4.44
C GLN A 48 -13.95 35.66 -3.21
N LYS A 49 -14.66 34.54 -3.40
CA LYS A 49 -14.89 33.52 -2.35
C LYS A 49 -13.91 32.36 -2.51
N ILE A 50 -13.59 31.73 -1.39
CA ILE A 50 -12.90 30.43 -1.33
C ILE A 50 -13.97 29.34 -1.32
N THR A 51 -13.98 28.50 -2.36
CA THR A 51 -14.84 27.31 -2.46
C THR A 51 -14.00 26.05 -2.32
N PHE A 52 -14.39 25.13 -1.42
CA PHE A 52 -13.61 23.92 -1.13
C PHE A 52 -14.46 22.73 -0.67
N ASP A 53 -13.91 21.53 -0.82
CA ASP A 53 -14.46 20.28 -0.27
C ASP A 53 -14.23 20.22 1.26
N PRO A 54 -15.29 20.23 2.09
CA PRO A 54 -15.17 20.18 3.55
C PRO A 54 -14.47 18.91 4.07
N MET A 55 -14.41 17.82 3.30
CA MET A 55 -13.68 16.60 3.66
C MET A 55 -12.18 16.87 3.90
N LEU A 56 -11.62 17.92 3.28
CA LEU A 56 -10.25 18.34 3.54
C LEU A 56 -10.02 18.72 5.02
N LEU A 57 -11.03 19.26 5.71
CA LEU A 57 -10.95 19.62 7.13
C LEU A 57 -11.31 18.45 8.06
N PHE A 58 -12.28 17.60 7.70
CA PHE A 58 -12.63 16.41 8.49
C PHE A 58 -11.46 15.46 8.66
N THR A 59 -10.63 15.36 7.64
CA THR A 59 -9.45 14.49 7.65
C THR A 59 -8.38 14.96 8.66
N GLY A 60 -8.49 16.19 9.16
CA GLY A 60 -7.66 16.74 10.25
C GLY A 60 -6.86 18.00 9.85
N ARG A 61 -6.97 18.47 8.60
CA ARG A 61 -6.38 19.76 8.21
C ARG A 61 -7.13 20.92 8.84
N SER A 62 -6.44 22.05 8.95
CA SER A 62 -7.06 23.29 9.43
C SER A 62 -6.67 24.51 8.61
N TRP A 63 -7.62 25.44 8.55
CA TRP A 63 -7.36 26.81 8.12
C TRP A 63 -7.02 27.68 9.32
N LYS A 64 -6.01 28.52 9.16
CA LYS A 64 -5.68 29.56 10.13
C LYS A 64 -5.40 30.87 9.42
N GLY A 65 -6.09 31.95 9.79
CA GLY A 65 -5.72 33.28 9.32
C GLY A 65 -4.52 33.83 10.06
N SER A 66 -3.73 34.64 9.36
CA SER A 66 -2.60 35.35 9.97
C SER A 66 -2.31 36.66 9.24
N VAL A 67 -2.99 37.73 9.65
CA VAL A 67 -2.60 39.09 9.25
C VAL A 67 -1.26 39.43 9.90
N PHE A 68 -0.32 39.95 9.11
CA PHE A 68 0.98 40.40 9.59
C PHE A 68 1.76 39.29 10.34
N GLY A 69 1.54 38.03 9.96
CA GLY A 69 2.15 36.86 10.63
C GLY A 69 1.69 36.63 12.07
N GLY A 70 0.61 37.29 12.52
CA GLY A 70 0.14 37.28 13.91
C GLY A 70 0.92 38.22 14.84
N TRP A 71 1.80 39.06 14.28
CA TRP A 71 2.61 40.00 15.05
C TRP A 71 1.78 41.20 15.49
N LYS A 72 1.93 41.63 16.74
CA LYS A 72 1.43 42.93 17.20
C LYS A 72 2.38 44.01 16.71
N SER A 73 2.05 44.63 15.58
CA SER A 73 2.98 45.47 14.80
C SER A 73 3.77 46.49 15.62
N LYS A 74 3.10 47.25 16.49
CA LYS A 74 3.73 48.29 17.34
C LYS A 74 4.83 47.73 18.25
N ASP A 75 4.63 46.55 18.82
CA ASP A 75 5.55 45.97 19.81
C ASP A 75 6.61 45.08 19.14
N ALA A 76 6.29 44.55 17.97
CA ALA A 76 6.97 43.41 17.40
C ALA A 76 7.84 43.80 16.18
N VAL A 77 7.47 44.85 15.42
CA VAL A 77 8.31 45.39 14.34
C VAL A 77 9.64 45.95 14.84
N PRO A 78 9.72 46.73 15.95
CA PRO A 78 11.01 47.17 16.47
C PRO A 78 11.94 46.01 16.84
N LYS A 79 11.38 44.90 17.32
CA LYS A 79 12.13 43.67 17.62
C LYS A 79 12.63 42.98 16.33
N LEU A 80 11.79 42.87 15.30
CA LEU A 80 12.20 42.36 13.98
C LEU A 80 13.33 43.19 13.37
N VAL A 81 13.26 44.52 13.50
CA VAL A 81 14.33 45.41 13.04
C VAL A 81 15.61 45.17 13.85
N ALA A 82 15.52 45.05 15.17
CA ALA A 82 16.68 44.72 16.00
C ALA A 82 17.29 43.36 15.63
N ASP A 83 16.46 42.37 15.32
CA ASP A 83 16.85 41.03 14.88
C ASP A 83 17.54 41.06 13.49
N TYR A 84 16.99 41.80 12.52
CA TYR A 84 17.65 42.07 11.24
C TYR A 84 19.00 42.77 11.42
N MET A 85 19.08 43.79 12.29
CA MET A 85 20.33 44.49 12.58
C MET A 85 21.36 43.59 13.29
N LYS A 86 20.90 42.60 14.05
CA LYS A 86 21.71 41.53 14.64
C LYS A 86 22.03 40.41 13.63
N LYS A 87 21.57 40.52 12.39
CA LYS A 87 21.75 39.54 11.30
C LYS A 87 21.18 38.16 11.63
N THR A 88 20.13 38.07 12.44
CA THR A 88 19.46 36.79 12.69
C THR A 88 18.68 36.29 11.46
N PHE A 89 18.44 37.18 10.48
CA PHE A 89 17.98 36.89 9.12
C PHE A 89 18.44 38.01 8.17
N VAL A 90 18.41 37.75 6.85
CA VAL A 90 18.84 38.70 5.81
C VAL A 90 17.66 39.08 4.90
N LEU A 91 17.49 40.38 4.64
CA LEU A 91 16.41 40.90 3.78
C LEU A 91 16.86 41.14 2.34
N ASP A 92 18.14 41.48 2.15
CA ASP A 92 18.70 41.90 0.86
C ASP A 92 18.46 40.88 -0.28
N PRO A 93 18.54 39.55 -0.06
CA PRO A 93 18.24 38.55 -1.11
C PRO A 93 16.78 38.53 -1.56
N LEU A 94 15.85 39.05 -0.76
CA LEU A 94 14.43 39.15 -1.13
C LEU A 94 14.16 40.34 -2.06
N ILE A 95 15.08 41.32 -2.13
CA ILE A 95 14.95 42.49 -2.99
C ILE A 95 15.38 42.11 -4.40
N THR A 96 14.40 41.79 -5.24
CA THR A 96 14.65 41.38 -6.63
C THR A 96 15.05 42.56 -7.52
N HIS A 97 14.48 43.74 -7.25
CA HIS A 97 14.71 44.95 -8.03
C HIS A 97 14.66 46.18 -7.10
N THR A 98 15.56 47.12 -7.32
CA THR A 98 15.51 48.46 -6.72
C THR A 98 15.30 49.46 -7.84
N LEU A 99 14.13 50.09 -7.89
CA LEU A 99 13.77 51.05 -8.93
C LEU A 99 13.64 52.46 -8.34
N PRO A 100 14.01 53.51 -9.09
CA PRO A 100 13.65 54.87 -8.74
C PRO A 100 12.12 55.06 -8.83
N TRP A 101 11.56 55.93 -7.99
CA TRP A 101 10.10 56.18 -7.87
C TRP A 101 9.42 56.49 -9.21
N THR A 102 10.13 57.18 -10.10
CA THR A 102 9.66 57.52 -11.46
C THR A 102 9.36 56.31 -12.34
N LYS A 103 9.81 55.10 -11.96
CA LYS A 103 9.63 53.83 -12.67
C LYS A 103 8.66 52.87 -11.97
N ILE A 104 7.74 53.39 -11.15
CA ILE A 104 6.80 52.55 -10.39
C ILE A 104 5.95 51.62 -11.29
N ASN A 105 5.54 52.08 -12.47
CA ASN A 105 4.76 51.28 -13.43
C ASN A 105 5.59 50.12 -14.02
N GLU A 106 6.88 50.36 -14.32
CA GLU A 106 7.82 49.32 -14.77
C GLU A 106 8.01 48.24 -13.69
N GLY A 107 7.99 48.62 -12.41
CA GLY A 107 7.97 47.67 -11.29
C GLY A 107 6.74 46.75 -11.29
N PHE A 108 5.56 47.26 -11.65
CA PHE A 108 4.35 46.45 -11.80
C PHE A 108 4.38 45.54 -13.03
N ASP A 109 5.07 45.95 -14.10
CA ASP A 109 5.21 45.14 -15.31
C ASP A 109 6.22 44.01 -15.14
N LEU A 110 7.33 44.26 -14.43
CA LEU A 110 8.30 43.23 -14.05
C LEU A 110 7.70 42.13 -13.17
N LEU A 111 6.62 42.43 -12.43
CA LEU A 111 5.84 41.45 -11.67
C LEU A 111 5.18 40.36 -12.55
N ARG A 112 5.16 40.51 -13.89
CA ARG A 112 4.26 39.77 -14.78
C ARG A 112 4.88 38.76 -15.80
N THR A 113 6.21 38.63 -16.06
CA THR A 113 6.75 37.81 -17.22
C THR A 113 8.17 37.12 -17.06
N GLY A 114 8.45 35.90 -17.64
CA GLY A 114 9.76 35.12 -17.65
C GLY A 114 10.03 34.18 -18.90
N LYS A 115 11.24 33.56 -19.15
CA LYS A 115 11.77 32.98 -20.46
C LYS A 115 11.95 31.40 -20.62
N ARG A 116 12.03 30.83 -21.88
CA ARG A 116 11.99 29.36 -22.34
C ARG A 116 13.02 28.91 -23.47
N CYS A 117 13.31 27.59 -23.74
CA CYS A 117 14.17 27.02 -24.87
C CYS A 117 13.66 25.69 -25.53
N ARG A 118 14.33 25.03 -26.53
CA ARG A 118 13.86 23.78 -27.22
C ARG A 118 14.62 22.48 -26.87
N ALA A 119 13.94 21.31 -26.86
CA ALA A 119 14.53 19.97 -26.66
C ALA A 119 13.74 18.81 -27.32
N ALA A 120 14.38 17.66 -27.59
CA ALA A 120 13.69 16.43 -27.99
C ALA A 120 13.34 15.56 -26.77
N VAL A 121 12.04 15.38 -26.53
CA VAL A 121 11.49 14.70 -25.35
C VAL A 121 10.90 13.35 -25.74
N ALA A 122 11.27 12.30 -25.02
CA ALA A 122 10.60 11.01 -25.06
C ALA A 122 9.52 10.98 -23.96
N TRP A 123 8.25 10.85 -24.35
CA TRP A 123 7.13 10.89 -23.40
C TRP A 123 6.78 9.54 -22.77
N ALA A 124 7.10 8.44 -23.46
CA ALA A 124 6.90 7.07 -22.99
C ALA A 124 7.76 6.09 -23.82
N PRO A 125 8.04 4.87 -23.30
CA PRO A 125 8.68 3.81 -24.09
C PRO A 125 7.91 3.50 -25.38
N GLY A 126 8.65 3.24 -26.47
CA GLY A 126 8.12 2.90 -27.78
C GLY A 126 7.44 4.03 -28.54
N LYS A 127 7.44 5.26 -28.01
CA LYS A 127 6.90 6.45 -28.68
C LYS A 127 8.00 7.24 -29.41
N PRO A 128 7.71 7.85 -30.57
CA PRO A 128 8.65 8.73 -31.24
C PRO A 128 8.97 9.96 -30.38
N LEU A 129 10.17 10.51 -30.54
CA LEU A 129 10.59 11.76 -29.90
C LEU A 129 9.73 12.93 -30.40
N SER A 130 9.40 13.85 -29.49
CA SER A 130 8.74 15.13 -29.81
C SER A 130 9.65 16.31 -29.53
N LEU A 131 9.71 17.28 -30.43
CA LEU A 131 10.37 18.57 -30.17
C LEU A 131 9.46 19.48 -29.35
N GLU A 132 9.93 19.91 -28.19
CA GLU A 132 9.15 20.67 -27.21
C GLU A 132 9.90 21.94 -26.77
N GLU A 133 9.14 22.96 -26.37
CA GLU A 133 9.70 24.06 -25.59
C GLU A 133 9.81 23.66 -24.11
N VAL A 134 11.04 23.62 -23.62
CA VAL A 134 11.43 23.22 -22.28
C VAL A 134 12.05 24.41 -21.55
N GLU A 135 11.68 24.56 -20.29
CA GLU A 135 12.30 25.49 -19.35
C GLU A 135 13.50 24.81 -18.71
N VAL A 136 14.66 25.48 -18.78
CA VAL A 136 15.91 24.99 -18.20
C VAL A 136 16.26 25.86 -17.01
N ALA A 137 16.27 25.26 -15.82
CA ALA A 137 16.67 25.94 -14.60
C ALA A 137 18.12 26.44 -14.69
N PRO A 138 18.45 27.58 -14.06
CA PRO A 138 19.85 28.00 -13.93
C PRO A 138 20.67 26.95 -13.15
N PRO A 139 21.99 26.87 -13.38
CA PRO A 139 22.85 25.94 -12.65
C PRO A 139 22.88 26.29 -11.15
N LYS A 140 22.72 25.29 -10.27
CA LYS A 140 22.92 25.45 -8.83
C LYS A 140 24.41 25.43 -8.46
N ALA A 141 24.73 25.64 -7.19
CA ALA A 141 26.10 25.55 -6.69
C ALA A 141 26.77 24.22 -7.11
N GLY A 142 27.97 24.30 -7.68
CA GLY A 142 28.73 23.17 -8.21
C GLY A 142 28.25 22.61 -9.56
N GLU A 143 27.29 23.26 -10.22
CA GLU A 143 26.75 22.85 -11.52
C GLU A 143 27.15 23.80 -12.65
N VAL A 144 27.16 23.27 -13.87
CA VAL A 144 27.56 23.97 -15.09
C VAL A 144 26.42 23.85 -16.09
N ARG A 145 25.97 24.98 -16.65
CA ARG A 145 25.04 24.99 -17.77
C ARG A 145 25.81 25.07 -19.08
N ILE A 146 25.56 24.11 -19.96
CA ILE A 146 26.24 23.96 -21.25
C ILE A 146 25.24 24.20 -22.36
N LYS A 147 25.61 25.04 -23.34
CA LYS A 147 24.93 25.12 -24.63
C LYS A 147 25.46 24.00 -25.52
N ILE A 148 24.62 23.04 -25.87
CA ILE A 148 25.01 21.92 -26.71
C ILE A 148 25.18 22.39 -28.15
N VAL A 149 26.31 22.01 -28.77
CA VAL A 149 26.64 22.36 -30.17
C VAL A 149 26.53 21.14 -31.06
N ALA A 150 26.94 19.97 -30.57
CA ALA A 150 26.82 18.71 -31.28
C ALA A 150 26.49 17.55 -30.33
N THR A 151 25.75 16.56 -30.82
CA THR A 151 25.43 15.33 -30.10
C THR A 151 25.33 14.17 -31.08
N SER A 152 25.68 12.96 -30.63
CA SER A 152 25.58 11.72 -31.39
C SER A 152 24.56 10.76 -30.78
N ILE A 153 24.15 9.77 -31.56
CA ILE A 153 23.18 8.74 -31.16
C ILE A 153 23.93 7.45 -30.86
N CYS A 154 23.71 6.90 -29.68
CA CYS A 154 24.27 5.64 -29.23
C CYS A 154 23.16 4.60 -29.04
N LEU A 155 23.52 3.31 -29.06
CA LEU A 155 22.55 2.22 -28.92
C LEU A 155 21.83 2.25 -27.56
N SER A 156 22.46 2.79 -26.52
CA SER A 156 21.80 2.99 -25.23
C SER A 156 20.66 4.02 -25.30
N ASP A 157 20.71 5.00 -26.21
CA ASP A 157 19.57 5.89 -26.44
C ASP A 157 18.38 5.11 -27.03
N ASP A 158 18.63 4.13 -27.92
CA ASP A 158 17.59 3.23 -28.42
C ASP A 158 17.06 2.29 -27.32
N HIS A 159 17.91 1.82 -26.40
CA HIS A 159 17.45 1.06 -25.23
C HIS A 159 16.56 1.91 -24.30
N VAL A 160 16.86 3.21 -24.13
CA VAL A 160 15.95 4.14 -23.44
C VAL A 160 14.63 4.20 -24.19
N LEU A 161 14.66 4.47 -25.50
CA LEU A 161 13.44 4.61 -26.30
C LEU A 161 12.60 3.34 -26.32
N LYS A 162 13.20 2.15 -26.24
CA LYS A 162 12.49 0.86 -26.13
C LYS A 162 12.02 0.52 -24.72
N GLY A 163 12.47 1.25 -23.70
CA GLY A 163 12.18 0.95 -22.28
C GLY A 163 12.95 -0.26 -21.75
N SER A 164 14.05 -0.65 -22.40
CA SER A 164 14.86 -1.82 -22.04
C SER A 164 15.89 -1.53 -20.95
N LEU A 165 16.13 -0.24 -20.62
CA LEU A 165 17.01 0.14 -19.53
C LEU A 165 16.25 0.24 -18.20
N PRO A 166 16.69 -0.47 -17.15
CA PRO A 166 16.09 -0.33 -15.83
C PRO A 166 16.38 1.07 -15.25
N ASN A 167 15.47 1.57 -14.42
CA ASN A 167 15.61 2.85 -13.70
C ASN A 167 15.66 4.10 -14.60
N VAL A 168 14.95 4.08 -15.74
CA VAL A 168 14.69 5.26 -16.59
C VAL A 168 13.20 5.67 -16.53
N GLU A 169 12.92 6.82 -15.93
CA GLU A 169 11.57 7.41 -15.80
C GLU A 169 11.24 8.38 -16.93
N PHE A 170 10.01 8.28 -17.45
CA PHE A 170 9.47 9.15 -18.50
C PHE A 170 8.55 10.23 -17.91
N PRO A 171 8.46 11.42 -18.52
CA PRO A 171 9.13 11.86 -19.74
C PRO A 171 10.61 12.18 -19.51
N VAL A 172 11.47 11.93 -20.50
CA VAL A 172 12.94 12.08 -20.40
C VAL A 172 13.49 12.77 -21.66
N ILE A 173 14.59 13.51 -21.53
CA ILE A 173 15.40 13.99 -22.66
C ILE A 173 16.60 13.04 -22.81
N PRO A 174 16.67 12.22 -23.87
CA PRO A 174 17.80 11.31 -24.12
C PRO A 174 19.07 12.04 -24.59
N GLY A 175 20.09 11.27 -24.97
CA GLY A 175 21.38 11.78 -25.41
C GLY A 175 22.38 11.91 -24.26
N HIS A 176 23.54 11.30 -24.43
CA HIS A 176 24.65 11.37 -23.47
C HIS A 176 26.03 11.50 -24.15
N GLU A 177 26.05 11.56 -25.48
CA GLU A 177 27.25 11.84 -26.27
C GLU A 177 27.11 13.23 -26.87
N GLY A 178 27.82 14.21 -26.32
CA GLY A 178 27.71 15.58 -26.80
C GLY A 178 28.96 16.41 -26.53
N ALA A 179 29.01 17.57 -27.19
CA ALA A 179 30.04 18.58 -26.99
C ALA A 179 29.41 19.97 -27.11
N GLY A 180 29.86 20.91 -26.28
CA GLY A 180 29.23 22.21 -26.16
C GLY A 180 30.13 23.29 -25.59
N ILE A 181 29.50 24.43 -25.28
CA ILE A 181 30.17 25.61 -24.73
C ILE A 181 29.52 25.94 -23.39
N VAL A 182 30.33 26.19 -22.37
CA VAL A 182 29.82 26.62 -21.06
C VAL A 182 29.12 27.97 -21.21
N GLU A 183 27.85 28.05 -20.83
CA GLU A 183 27.07 29.28 -20.91
C GLU A 183 27.02 30.01 -19.56
N SER A 184 26.84 29.28 -18.47
CA SER A 184 26.88 29.82 -17.11
C SER A 184 27.31 28.75 -16.12
N ILE A 185 27.78 29.20 -14.96
CA ILE A 185 28.26 28.37 -13.87
C ILE A 185 27.53 28.73 -12.58
N GLY A 186 27.29 27.74 -11.74
CA GLY A 186 26.82 27.97 -10.38
C GLY A 186 27.95 28.34 -9.43
N GLU A 187 27.57 28.74 -8.22
CA GLU A 187 28.50 29.07 -7.14
C GLU A 187 29.48 27.90 -6.86
N GLY A 188 30.77 28.19 -6.66
CA GLY A 188 31.77 27.18 -6.31
C GLY A 188 32.30 26.32 -7.46
N VAL A 189 31.92 26.60 -8.72
CA VAL A 189 32.54 25.97 -9.89
C VAL A 189 33.89 26.63 -10.19
N THR A 190 34.94 25.82 -10.29
CA THR A 190 36.32 26.29 -10.58
C THR A 190 36.98 25.60 -11.76
N SER A 191 36.47 24.45 -12.20
CA SER A 191 37.08 23.64 -13.28
C SER A 191 36.91 24.22 -14.68
N VAL A 192 35.86 25.04 -14.89
CA VAL A 192 35.50 25.64 -16.18
C VAL A 192 34.91 27.03 -15.98
N LYS A 193 34.87 27.84 -17.04
CA LYS A 193 34.23 29.17 -17.06
C LYS A 193 33.36 29.36 -18.31
N PRO A 194 32.40 30.31 -18.30
CA PRO A 194 31.64 30.67 -19.50
C PRO A 194 32.54 30.91 -20.72
N GLY A 195 32.18 30.30 -21.85
CA GLY A 195 32.94 30.32 -23.10
C GLY A 195 33.91 29.13 -23.31
N ASP A 196 34.23 28.34 -22.29
CA ASP A 196 35.09 27.16 -22.46
C ASP A 196 34.37 26.07 -23.28
N LYS A 197 35.09 25.42 -24.21
CA LYS A 197 34.62 24.22 -24.92
C LYS A 197 34.73 23.00 -24.02
N VAL A 198 33.67 22.19 -23.97
CA VAL A 198 33.54 21.09 -23.03
C VAL A 198 32.83 19.86 -23.62
N ILE A 199 33.12 18.70 -23.04
CA ILE A 199 32.38 17.44 -23.24
C ILE A 199 31.71 17.08 -21.91
N PRO A 200 30.38 17.04 -21.81
CA PRO A 200 29.71 16.41 -20.68
C PRO A 200 29.94 14.90 -20.70
N LEU A 201 30.28 14.32 -19.54
CA LEU A 201 30.67 12.92 -19.41
C LEU A 201 29.59 12.14 -18.68
N CYS A 202 29.10 11.05 -19.29
CA CYS A 202 28.20 10.12 -18.60
C CYS A 202 28.93 9.33 -17.49
N ILE A 203 30.25 9.21 -17.55
CA ILE A 203 31.05 8.69 -16.43
C ILE A 203 31.78 9.86 -15.76
N PRO A 204 31.33 10.32 -14.57
CA PRO A 204 31.97 11.43 -13.88
C PRO A 204 33.34 11.03 -13.31
N GLN A 205 34.18 12.02 -13.00
CA GLN A 205 35.43 11.83 -12.26
C GLN A 205 35.58 12.90 -11.19
N CYS A 206 35.25 12.56 -9.94
CA CYS A 206 35.34 13.51 -8.83
C CYS A 206 36.78 13.74 -8.31
N GLY A 207 37.74 12.89 -8.68
CA GLY A 207 39.14 12.98 -8.24
C GLY A 207 39.40 12.62 -6.77
N GLU A 208 38.37 12.55 -5.93
CA GLU A 208 38.51 12.40 -4.48
C GLU A 208 38.15 11.01 -3.95
N CYS A 209 37.26 10.29 -4.63
CA CYS A 209 36.79 8.98 -4.16
C CYS A 209 37.85 7.88 -4.33
N SER A 210 37.74 6.79 -3.57
CA SER A 210 38.69 5.67 -3.62
C SER A 210 38.80 5.05 -5.02
N PHE A 211 37.71 5.05 -5.79
CA PHE A 211 37.69 4.53 -7.16
C PHE A 211 38.43 5.47 -8.12
N CYS A 212 38.30 6.79 -7.98
CA CYS A 212 39.03 7.75 -8.82
C CYS A 212 40.52 7.81 -8.48
N ARG A 213 40.92 7.44 -7.25
CA ARG A 213 42.33 7.40 -6.83
C ARG A 213 43.02 6.08 -7.16
N ASN A 214 42.25 5.04 -7.47
CA ASN A 214 42.81 3.74 -7.81
C ASN A 214 43.12 3.68 -9.33
N PRO A 215 44.38 3.51 -9.74
CA PRO A 215 44.77 3.48 -11.15
C PRO A 215 44.20 2.28 -11.92
N GLU A 216 43.76 1.23 -11.23
CA GLU A 216 43.12 0.05 -11.84
C GLU A 216 41.58 0.21 -11.96
N SER A 217 41.01 1.32 -11.47
CA SER A 217 39.58 1.60 -11.55
C SER A 217 39.27 2.60 -12.65
N ASN A 218 38.23 2.30 -13.43
CA ASN A 218 37.66 3.18 -14.46
C ASN A 218 36.35 3.86 -14.01
N PHE A 219 35.99 3.72 -12.73
CA PHE A 219 34.70 4.17 -12.20
C PHE A 219 34.83 5.27 -11.15
N CYS A 220 33.73 5.98 -10.90
CA CYS A 220 33.63 6.96 -9.83
C CYS A 220 32.51 6.56 -8.87
N GLN A 221 32.73 6.70 -7.55
CA GLN A 221 31.68 6.47 -6.56
C GLN A 221 30.52 7.47 -6.69
N LYS A 222 30.74 8.66 -7.28
CA LYS A 222 29.69 9.64 -7.58
C LYS A 222 28.98 9.35 -8.92
N SER A 223 29.17 8.17 -9.50
CA SER A 223 28.53 7.75 -10.75
C SER A 223 27.06 7.36 -10.54
N HIS A 224 26.19 7.80 -11.45
CA HIS A 224 24.74 7.56 -11.40
C HIS A 224 24.33 6.11 -11.67
N PHE A 225 25.24 5.26 -12.13
CA PHE A 225 24.96 3.83 -12.35
C PHE A 225 24.67 3.04 -11.06
N SER A 226 24.89 3.66 -9.89
CA SER A 226 24.56 3.11 -8.57
C SER A 226 23.27 3.69 -7.95
N GLU A 227 22.63 4.68 -8.59
CA GLU A 227 21.42 5.38 -8.12
C GLU A 227 20.39 5.61 -9.27
N THR A 228 19.32 6.36 -9.03
CA THR A 228 18.29 6.68 -10.04
C THR A 228 18.87 7.54 -11.17
N GLN A 229 18.76 7.10 -12.43
CA GLN A 229 19.46 7.71 -13.58
C GLN A 229 18.85 9.05 -14.08
N ASN A 230 17.74 9.49 -13.49
CA ASN A 230 16.84 10.50 -14.05
C ASN A 230 16.80 11.86 -13.37
N LEU A 231 17.42 11.99 -12.20
CA LEU A 231 17.43 13.21 -11.41
C LEU A 231 18.86 13.60 -11.07
N MET A 232 19.14 14.89 -10.95
CA MET A 232 20.44 15.40 -10.52
C MET A 232 20.78 14.88 -9.11
N PRO A 233 22.05 15.01 -8.64
CA PRO A 233 22.46 14.53 -7.31
C PRO A 233 21.61 15.06 -6.14
N ASP A 234 20.97 16.22 -6.31
CA ASP A 234 20.04 16.81 -5.33
C ASP A 234 18.59 16.28 -5.44
N LYS A 235 18.39 15.23 -6.24
CA LYS A 235 17.10 14.57 -6.51
C LYS A 235 16.06 15.48 -7.14
N THR A 236 16.47 16.53 -7.87
CA THR A 236 15.55 17.35 -8.67
C THR A 236 15.94 17.38 -10.15
N SER A 237 14.98 17.69 -11.02
CA SER A 237 15.31 17.96 -12.42
C SER A 237 15.78 19.41 -12.62
N ARG A 238 16.36 19.68 -13.79
CA ARG A 238 16.63 21.02 -14.32
C ARG A 238 15.74 21.35 -15.53
N PHE A 239 14.84 20.44 -15.89
CA PHE A 239 13.95 20.57 -17.03
C PHE A 239 12.48 20.53 -16.59
N SER A 240 11.70 21.49 -17.07
CA SER A 240 10.24 21.47 -17.00
C SER A 240 9.64 21.78 -18.37
N CYS A 241 8.53 21.12 -18.72
CA CYS A 241 7.79 21.38 -19.94
C CYS A 241 6.29 21.31 -19.64
N LYS A 242 5.53 22.34 -20.02
CA LYS A 242 4.06 22.40 -19.81
C LYS A 242 3.65 22.14 -18.35
N GLY A 243 4.43 22.68 -17.40
CA GLY A 243 4.20 22.50 -15.96
C GLY A 243 4.51 21.09 -15.42
N LYS A 244 5.10 20.20 -16.24
CA LYS A 244 5.55 18.86 -15.83
C LYS A 244 7.06 18.81 -15.73
N GLN A 245 7.56 18.05 -14.76
CA GLN A 245 8.98 17.72 -14.67
C GLN A 245 9.38 16.80 -15.84
N ILE A 246 10.50 17.11 -16.49
CA ILE A 246 11.13 16.25 -17.49
C ILE A 246 12.42 15.69 -16.89
N HIS A 247 12.67 14.39 -17.01
CA HIS A 247 13.81 13.72 -16.44
C HIS A 247 15.08 13.88 -17.28
N HIS A 248 16.22 13.74 -16.62
CA HIS A 248 17.53 13.66 -17.25
C HIS A 248 17.82 12.24 -17.76
N PHE A 249 18.75 12.11 -18.71
CA PHE A 249 19.37 10.83 -19.05
C PHE A 249 20.88 10.89 -18.76
N LEU A 250 21.35 10.01 -17.87
CA LEU A 250 22.74 9.94 -17.41
C LEU A 250 23.29 11.29 -16.91
N TRP A 251 22.39 12.17 -16.42
CA TRP A 251 22.62 13.58 -16.06
C TRP A 251 23.04 14.52 -17.19
N VAL A 252 23.18 14.03 -18.42
CA VAL A 252 23.76 14.79 -19.53
C VAL A 252 22.70 15.33 -20.49
N SER A 253 21.73 14.51 -20.89
CA SER A 253 20.54 14.92 -21.67
C SER A 253 20.85 15.81 -22.89
N THR A 254 21.79 15.39 -23.74
CA THR A 254 22.33 16.23 -24.84
C THR A 254 21.37 16.46 -26.00
N PHE A 255 20.17 15.86 -26.00
CA PHE A 255 19.14 16.17 -27.00
C PHE A 255 18.35 17.46 -26.67
N ALA A 256 18.88 18.33 -25.80
CA ALA A 256 18.40 19.68 -25.51
C ALA A 256 19.41 20.76 -25.95
N GLU A 257 18.92 21.96 -26.31
CA GLU A 257 19.80 23.10 -26.66
C GLU A 257 20.68 23.54 -25.48
N TYR A 258 20.17 23.38 -24.26
CA TYR A 258 20.90 23.64 -23.03
C TYR A 258 20.72 22.45 -22.08
N THR A 259 21.80 22.10 -21.39
CA THR A 259 21.77 21.11 -20.31
C THR A 259 22.54 21.61 -19.10
N VAL A 260 22.27 21.04 -17.94
CA VAL A 260 22.92 21.36 -16.67
C VAL A 260 23.50 20.08 -16.09
N VAL A 261 24.80 20.10 -15.81
CA VAL A 261 25.59 18.94 -15.35
C VAL A 261 26.41 19.32 -14.12
N PRO A 262 26.74 18.38 -13.22
CA PRO A 262 27.69 18.64 -12.13
C PRO A 262 29.09 18.94 -12.69
N GLN A 263 29.86 19.84 -12.05
CA GLN A 263 31.19 20.22 -12.55
C GLN A 263 32.19 19.05 -12.69
N TYR A 264 32.01 17.99 -11.91
CA TYR A 264 32.83 16.77 -11.95
C TYR A 264 32.43 15.79 -13.08
N ALA A 265 31.40 16.12 -13.85
CA ALA A 265 30.93 15.40 -15.03
C ALA A 265 31.21 16.21 -16.31
N VAL A 266 32.18 17.12 -16.28
CA VAL A 266 32.53 17.99 -17.41
C VAL A 266 34.04 17.94 -17.66
N ALA A 267 34.41 17.57 -18.89
CA ALA A 267 35.79 17.68 -19.35
C ALA A 267 35.97 18.94 -20.19
N LYS A 268 36.90 19.81 -19.77
CA LYS A 268 37.40 20.89 -20.61
C LYS A 268 38.26 20.30 -21.73
N ILE A 269 38.04 20.78 -22.95
CA ILE A 269 38.80 20.35 -24.13
C ILE A 269 39.51 21.53 -24.78
N ASP A 270 40.43 21.20 -25.69
CA ASP A 270 41.17 22.21 -26.46
C ASP A 270 40.21 23.12 -27.23
N ALA A 271 40.49 24.42 -27.24
CA ALA A 271 39.67 25.41 -27.93
C ALA A 271 39.60 25.17 -29.45
N ALA A 272 40.60 24.52 -30.05
CA ALA A 272 40.64 24.15 -31.46
C ALA A 272 39.84 22.87 -31.79
N ALA A 273 39.36 22.14 -30.79
CA ALA A 273 38.66 20.88 -31.01
C ALA A 273 37.36 21.08 -31.83
N PRO A 274 37.12 20.26 -32.87
CA PRO A 274 35.88 20.26 -33.63
C PRO A 274 34.77 19.55 -32.85
N LEU A 275 33.83 20.32 -32.31
CA LEU A 275 32.77 19.83 -31.39
C LEU A 275 31.90 18.72 -32.03
N ASP A 276 31.67 18.80 -33.34
CA ASP A 276 30.93 17.81 -34.13
C ASP A 276 31.62 16.45 -34.21
N LYS A 277 32.94 16.39 -34.07
CA LYS A 277 33.71 15.13 -34.11
C LYS A 277 34.01 14.59 -32.71
N VAL A 278 34.38 15.47 -31.79
CA VAL A 278 34.79 15.06 -30.44
C VAL A 278 33.62 14.68 -29.53
N CYS A 279 32.37 14.97 -29.93
CA CYS A 279 31.18 14.53 -29.18
C CYS A 279 31.13 13.00 -28.97
N LEU A 280 31.69 12.22 -29.89
CA LEU A 280 31.78 10.74 -29.82
C LEU A 280 32.68 10.25 -28.68
N PHE A 281 33.56 11.10 -28.15
CA PHE A 281 34.53 10.71 -27.12
C PHE A 281 33.86 10.57 -25.74
N GLY A 282 32.66 11.12 -25.57
CA GLY A 282 31.89 11.03 -24.32
C GLY A 282 31.43 9.62 -23.96
N CYS A 283 31.34 8.67 -24.92
CA CYS A 283 30.94 7.29 -24.65
C CYS A 283 31.48 6.29 -25.70
N GLY A 284 30.85 6.19 -26.88
CA GLY A 284 31.07 5.07 -27.79
C GLY A 284 32.52 4.87 -28.24
N PHE A 285 33.23 5.95 -28.58
CA PHE A 285 34.63 5.88 -29.00
C PHE A 285 35.56 5.47 -27.85
N SER A 286 35.45 6.16 -26.72
CA SER A 286 36.30 5.91 -25.55
C SER A 286 36.08 4.51 -24.95
N THR A 287 34.84 4.00 -25.00
CA THR A 287 34.50 2.64 -24.59
C THR A 287 35.22 1.61 -25.46
N GLY A 288 35.09 1.68 -26.79
CA GLY A 288 35.69 0.69 -27.68
C GLY A 288 37.21 0.79 -27.77
N TYR A 289 37.73 2.00 -28.00
CA TYR A 289 39.17 2.22 -28.12
C TYR A 289 39.88 1.95 -26.78
N GLY A 290 39.30 2.41 -25.66
CA GLY A 290 39.80 2.15 -24.32
C GLY A 290 39.72 0.68 -23.89
N ALA A 291 38.73 -0.08 -24.36
CA ALA A 291 38.67 -1.52 -24.10
C ALA A 291 39.90 -2.25 -24.66
N ALA A 292 40.34 -1.91 -25.87
CA ALA A 292 41.52 -2.53 -26.47
C ALA A 292 42.83 -2.04 -25.81
N ILE A 293 42.98 -0.73 -25.62
CA ILE A 293 44.24 -0.12 -25.16
C ILE A 293 44.43 -0.23 -23.65
N ASN A 294 43.43 0.17 -22.87
CA ASN A 294 43.56 0.33 -21.43
C ASN A 294 43.12 -0.92 -20.65
N THR A 295 42.08 -1.62 -21.14
CA THR A 295 41.49 -2.77 -20.43
C THR A 295 42.15 -4.08 -20.84
N ALA A 296 42.01 -4.48 -22.10
CA ALA A 296 42.61 -5.70 -22.64
C ALA A 296 44.13 -5.58 -22.80
N LYS A 297 44.65 -4.34 -22.92
CA LYS A 297 46.07 -4.05 -23.10
C LYS A 297 46.66 -4.90 -24.21
N VAL A 298 45.98 -4.91 -25.37
CA VAL A 298 46.32 -5.76 -26.52
C VAL A 298 47.80 -5.63 -26.85
N LYS A 299 48.48 -6.77 -26.98
CA LYS A 299 49.93 -6.79 -27.26
C LYS A 299 50.20 -6.71 -28.76
N PRO A 300 51.28 -6.06 -29.20
CA PRO A 300 51.73 -6.14 -30.58
C PRO A 300 51.87 -7.60 -31.03
N GLY A 301 51.42 -7.91 -32.24
CA GLY A 301 51.46 -9.26 -32.80
C GLY A 301 50.25 -10.15 -32.52
N SER A 302 49.32 -9.73 -31.65
CA SER A 302 48.18 -10.55 -31.24
C SER A 302 47.09 -10.70 -32.30
N THR A 303 46.30 -11.77 -32.20
CA THR A 303 45.05 -12.00 -32.94
C THR A 303 43.84 -11.57 -32.10
N CYS A 304 42.99 -10.71 -32.65
CA CYS A 304 41.79 -10.20 -31.97
C CYS A 304 40.51 -10.60 -32.73
N ALA A 305 39.46 -11.01 -32.03
CA ALA A 305 38.10 -11.11 -32.59
C ALA A 305 37.19 -10.01 -32.02
N VAL A 306 36.45 -9.31 -32.88
CA VAL A 306 35.51 -8.25 -32.49
C VAL A 306 34.09 -8.62 -32.95
N PHE A 307 33.21 -8.91 -32.00
CA PHE A 307 31.83 -9.32 -32.26
C PHE A 307 30.88 -8.12 -32.18
N GLY A 308 30.34 -7.70 -33.33
CA GLY A 308 29.49 -6.53 -33.49
C GLY A 308 30.28 -5.32 -34.01
N LEU A 309 29.91 -4.81 -35.18
CA LEU A 309 30.57 -3.69 -35.87
C LEU A 309 29.78 -2.37 -35.78
N GLY A 310 29.25 -2.08 -34.59
CA GLY A 310 28.67 -0.75 -34.27
C GLY A 310 29.75 0.31 -34.00
N GLY A 311 29.35 1.49 -33.52
CA GLY A 311 30.30 2.57 -33.18
C GLY A 311 31.37 2.15 -32.17
N VAL A 312 30.98 1.38 -31.14
CA VAL A 312 31.91 0.81 -30.15
C VAL A 312 32.82 -0.23 -30.80
N GLY A 313 32.28 -1.20 -31.54
CA GLY A 313 33.05 -2.26 -32.19
C GLY A 313 34.07 -1.75 -33.21
N LEU A 314 33.69 -0.76 -34.02
CA LEU A 314 34.63 -0.11 -34.94
C LEU A 314 35.75 0.64 -34.17
N SER A 315 35.44 1.17 -33.00
CA SER A 315 36.45 1.80 -32.12
C SER A 315 37.38 0.77 -31.47
N VAL A 316 36.88 -0.43 -31.15
CA VAL A 316 37.71 -1.58 -30.74
C VAL A 316 38.67 -1.98 -31.86
N VAL A 317 38.19 -2.09 -33.11
CA VAL A 317 39.05 -2.38 -34.27
C VAL A 317 40.19 -1.35 -34.39
N MET A 318 39.87 -0.06 -34.25
CA MET A 318 40.87 1.01 -34.26
C MET A 318 41.85 0.89 -33.08
N GLY A 319 41.37 0.52 -31.89
CA GLY A 319 42.19 0.29 -30.71
C GLY A 319 43.13 -0.90 -30.85
N CYS A 320 42.64 -2.06 -31.33
CA CYS A 320 43.46 -3.24 -31.61
C CYS A 320 44.55 -2.93 -32.65
N LYS A 321 44.22 -2.16 -33.70
CA LYS A 321 45.19 -1.72 -34.70
C LYS A 321 46.24 -0.79 -34.09
N ALA A 322 45.81 0.18 -33.28
CA ALA A 322 46.72 1.10 -32.60
C ALA A 322 47.65 0.38 -31.59
N ALA A 323 47.17 -0.73 -31.00
CA ALA A 323 47.94 -1.60 -30.13
C ALA A 323 48.93 -2.52 -30.87
N GLY A 324 48.87 -2.57 -32.20
CA GLY A 324 49.75 -3.39 -33.04
C GLY A 324 49.31 -4.85 -33.21
N ALA A 325 48.01 -5.17 -33.06
CA ALA A 325 47.50 -6.50 -33.38
C ALA A 325 47.84 -6.90 -34.83
N SER A 326 48.33 -8.12 -35.04
CA SER A 326 48.73 -8.62 -36.37
C SER A 326 47.53 -9.07 -37.20
N ARG A 327 46.45 -9.51 -36.53
CA ARG A 327 45.22 -10.00 -37.16
C ARG A 327 44.00 -9.57 -36.36
N ILE A 328 43.02 -8.96 -37.03
CA ILE A 328 41.79 -8.46 -36.42
C ILE A 328 40.60 -9.00 -37.21
N ILE A 329 39.89 -9.96 -36.61
CA ILE A 329 38.75 -10.65 -37.20
C ILE A 329 37.47 -9.93 -36.74
N ALA A 330 36.84 -9.23 -37.67
CA ALA A 330 35.58 -8.52 -37.48
C ALA A 330 34.39 -9.47 -37.73
N VAL A 331 33.52 -9.62 -36.75
CA VAL A 331 32.38 -10.54 -36.79
C VAL A 331 31.07 -9.75 -36.72
N ASP A 332 30.27 -9.71 -37.79
CA ASP A 332 28.94 -9.09 -37.78
C ASP A 332 28.01 -9.77 -38.77
N ILE A 333 26.71 -9.81 -38.45
CA ILE A 333 25.68 -10.36 -39.32
C ILE A 333 25.33 -9.44 -40.50
N ASN A 334 25.69 -8.16 -40.42
CA ASN A 334 25.52 -7.18 -41.48
C ASN A 334 26.84 -6.96 -42.23
N LYS A 335 26.90 -7.51 -43.45
CA LYS A 335 28.07 -7.44 -44.32
C LYS A 335 28.40 -6.02 -44.80
N ASP A 336 27.44 -5.09 -44.80
CA ASP A 336 27.65 -3.70 -45.25
C ASP A 336 28.68 -2.96 -44.39
N LYS A 337 28.87 -3.41 -43.14
CA LYS A 337 29.83 -2.82 -42.21
C LYS A 337 31.27 -3.27 -42.46
N PHE A 338 31.49 -4.32 -43.25
CA PHE A 338 32.80 -4.94 -43.42
C PHE A 338 33.79 -4.01 -44.11
N ALA A 339 33.34 -3.31 -45.16
CA ALA A 339 34.18 -2.34 -45.86
C ALA A 339 34.70 -1.25 -44.91
N LYS A 340 33.85 -0.79 -43.98
CA LYS A 340 34.23 0.20 -42.97
C LYS A 340 35.18 -0.37 -41.93
N ALA A 341 34.93 -1.59 -41.44
CA ALA A 341 35.82 -2.25 -40.50
C ALA A 341 37.22 -2.48 -41.08
N GLN A 342 37.32 -2.89 -42.35
CA GLN A 342 38.60 -3.05 -43.05
C GLN A 342 39.33 -1.72 -43.21
N GLN A 343 38.62 -0.64 -43.59
CA GLN A 343 39.19 0.70 -43.64
C GLN A 343 39.83 1.12 -42.31
N LEU A 344 39.20 0.72 -41.19
CA LEU A 344 39.64 1.08 -39.85
C LEU A 344 40.69 0.13 -39.25
N GLY A 345 40.87 -1.07 -39.81
CA GLY A 345 41.94 -1.98 -39.39
C GLY A 345 41.64 -3.46 -39.36
N ALA A 346 40.40 -3.90 -39.61
CA ALA A 346 40.08 -5.32 -39.64
C ALA A 346 40.82 -6.01 -40.80
N THR A 347 41.48 -7.14 -40.51
CA THR A 347 42.18 -7.96 -41.52
C THR A 347 41.24 -8.96 -42.16
N ASP A 348 40.29 -9.47 -41.38
CA ASP A 348 39.30 -10.47 -41.80
C ASP A 348 37.91 -9.99 -41.38
N CYS A 349 36.89 -10.28 -42.19
CA CYS A 349 35.49 -10.04 -41.84
C CYS A 349 34.69 -11.31 -42.08
N ILE A 350 33.92 -11.75 -41.09
CA ILE A 350 33.09 -12.96 -41.19
C ILE A 350 31.66 -12.69 -40.73
N ASN A 351 30.71 -13.30 -41.43
CA ASN A 351 29.32 -13.33 -41.02
C ASN A 351 29.00 -14.69 -40.42
N PRO A 352 28.59 -14.77 -39.14
CA PRO A 352 28.25 -16.06 -38.52
C PRO A 352 27.19 -16.86 -39.27
N ARG A 353 26.29 -16.20 -40.02
CA ARG A 353 25.22 -16.85 -40.79
C ARG A 353 25.72 -17.57 -42.04
N ASP A 354 26.97 -17.32 -42.46
CA ASP A 354 27.56 -18.02 -43.60
C ASP A 354 28.03 -19.45 -43.22
N PHE A 355 27.97 -19.83 -41.94
CA PHE A 355 28.50 -21.09 -41.42
C PHE A 355 27.42 -21.93 -40.73
N LYS A 356 27.51 -23.26 -40.88
CA LYS A 356 26.62 -24.22 -40.19
C LYS A 356 27.12 -24.63 -38.80
N LYS A 357 28.42 -24.42 -38.53
CA LYS A 357 29.07 -24.71 -37.25
C LYS A 357 28.98 -23.50 -36.32
N PRO A 358 29.07 -23.69 -35.00
CA PRO A 358 29.20 -22.59 -34.05
C PRO A 358 30.39 -21.68 -34.39
N ILE A 359 30.22 -20.37 -34.22
CA ILE A 359 31.20 -19.36 -34.66
C ILE A 359 32.56 -19.52 -33.99
N GLN A 360 32.60 -20.03 -32.76
CA GLN A 360 33.85 -20.31 -32.05
C GLN A 360 34.67 -21.41 -32.74
N GLU A 361 34.04 -22.44 -33.31
CA GLU A 361 34.74 -23.49 -34.05
C GLU A 361 35.33 -22.94 -35.34
N VAL A 362 34.58 -22.08 -36.05
CA VAL A 362 35.06 -21.39 -37.25
C VAL A 362 36.28 -20.54 -36.95
N LEU A 363 36.27 -19.78 -35.83
CA LEU A 363 37.40 -18.97 -35.42
C LEU A 363 38.61 -19.82 -35.03
N THR A 364 38.42 -20.93 -34.31
CA THR A 364 39.49 -21.87 -33.99
C THR A 364 40.09 -22.49 -35.25
N GLU A 365 39.27 -22.88 -36.23
CA GLU A 365 39.75 -23.39 -37.53
C GLU A 365 40.52 -22.32 -38.32
N MET A 366 40.05 -21.06 -38.31
CA MET A 366 40.71 -19.93 -38.99
C MET A 366 42.07 -19.54 -38.38
N THR A 367 42.29 -19.87 -37.10
CA THR A 367 43.46 -19.40 -36.32
C THR A 367 44.34 -20.53 -35.79
N GLY A 368 43.93 -21.79 -35.95
CA GLY A 368 44.60 -22.99 -35.45
C GLY A 368 44.38 -23.27 -33.96
N GLN A 369 44.22 -22.23 -33.13
CA GLN A 369 44.18 -22.36 -31.66
C GLN A 369 43.21 -21.39 -30.96
N GLY A 370 42.41 -20.62 -31.71
CA GLY A 370 41.59 -19.53 -31.19
C GLY A 370 42.29 -18.16 -31.28
N VAL A 371 41.65 -17.11 -30.74
CA VAL A 371 42.17 -15.74 -30.73
C VAL A 371 42.78 -15.37 -29.38
N ASP A 372 43.79 -14.49 -29.37
CA ASP A 372 44.45 -14.01 -28.15
C ASP A 372 43.54 -13.08 -27.33
N TYR A 373 42.73 -12.28 -28.02
CA TYR A 373 41.75 -11.37 -27.39
C TYR A 373 40.41 -11.46 -28.12
N SER A 374 39.32 -11.42 -27.37
CA SER A 374 37.97 -11.33 -27.93
C SER A 374 37.20 -10.19 -27.28
N PHE A 375 36.41 -9.49 -28.09
CA PHE A 375 35.60 -8.34 -27.67
C PHE A 375 34.15 -8.59 -28.07
N GLU A 376 33.28 -8.79 -27.09
CA GLU A 376 31.84 -8.87 -27.26
C GLU A 376 31.25 -7.47 -27.09
N VAL A 377 30.60 -6.93 -28.14
CA VAL A 377 30.01 -5.59 -28.12
C VAL A 377 28.56 -5.56 -28.64
N ILE A 378 27.87 -6.71 -28.60
CA ILE A 378 26.46 -6.89 -29.03
C ILE A 378 25.53 -6.93 -27.82
N GLY A 379 25.91 -7.60 -26.73
CA GLY A 379 25.17 -7.62 -25.47
C GLY A 379 23.87 -8.46 -25.44
N HIS A 380 23.82 -9.60 -26.14
CA HIS A 380 22.65 -10.52 -26.16
C HIS A 380 23.03 -11.99 -25.86
N ALA A 381 22.22 -12.72 -25.07
CA ALA A 381 22.52 -14.06 -24.52
C ALA A 381 21.80 -15.25 -25.21
N ASP A 382 21.18 -15.07 -26.38
CA ASP A 382 20.07 -15.91 -26.87
C ASP A 382 20.43 -17.24 -27.61
N THR A 383 21.61 -17.87 -27.41
CA THR A 383 22.05 -19.03 -28.24
C THR A 383 21.84 -20.45 -27.69
N MET A 384 21.14 -20.66 -26.55
CA MET A 384 20.90 -22.00 -25.94
C MET A 384 19.43 -22.31 -25.56
N VAL A 385 18.48 -21.56 -26.10
CA VAL A 385 17.04 -21.72 -25.85
C VAL A 385 16.47 -22.89 -26.66
N ILE A 386 15.75 -23.82 -26.02
CA ILE A 386 15.02 -24.92 -26.71
C ILE A 386 13.53 -24.58 -26.84
N ARG A 387 12.81 -25.26 -27.72
CA ARG A 387 11.35 -25.15 -27.85
C ARG A 387 10.67 -26.48 -27.53
N CYS A 388 9.57 -26.45 -26.80
CA CYS A 388 8.78 -27.65 -26.47
C CYS A 388 7.31 -27.32 -26.24
N ARG A 389 6.46 -28.34 -26.11
CA ARG A 389 5.03 -28.14 -25.79
C ARG A 389 4.83 -28.02 -24.28
N ALA A 390 3.96 -27.10 -23.88
CA ALA A 390 3.49 -26.97 -22.51
C ALA A 390 2.01 -26.58 -22.45
N ALA A 391 1.33 -27.00 -21.38
CA ALA A 391 -0.02 -26.53 -21.07
C ALA A 391 0.07 -25.22 -20.27
N VAL A 392 -0.28 -24.11 -20.92
CA VAL A 392 -0.21 -22.77 -20.35
C VAL A 392 -1.59 -22.33 -19.88
N ALA A 393 -1.67 -21.91 -18.63
CA ALA A 393 -2.82 -21.20 -18.10
C ALA A 393 -2.64 -19.70 -18.35
N TRP A 394 -3.48 -19.12 -19.20
CA TRP A 394 -3.36 -17.71 -19.59
C TRP A 394 -4.04 -16.74 -18.59
N ALA A 395 -5.05 -17.21 -17.87
CA ALA A 395 -5.78 -16.45 -16.85
C ALA A 395 -6.58 -17.40 -15.94
N PRO A 396 -6.97 -16.97 -14.73
CA PRO A 396 -7.89 -17.70 -13.87
C PRO A 396 -9.21 -18.04 -14.57
N GLY A 397 -9.73 -19.24 -14.33
CA GLY A 397 -11.00 -19.74 -14.85
C GLY A 397 -11.01 -20.03 -16.36
N LYS A 398 -9.87 -19.88 -17.05
CA LYS A 398 -9.73 -20.24 -18.47
C LYS A 398 -9.18 -21.65 -18.63
N PRO A 399 -9.62 -22.39 -19.65
CA PRO A 399 -9.03 -23.69 -19.96
C PRO A 399 -7.55 -23.53 -20.33
N LEU A 400 -6.77 -24.58 -20.05
CA LEU A 400 -5.37 -24.67 -20.46
C LEU A 400 -5.25 -24.62 -21.99
N SER A 401 -4.25 -23.89 -22.47
CA SER A 401 -3.86 -23.87 -23.88
C SER A 401 -2.58 -24.68 -24.06
N LEU A 402 -2.55 -25.58 -25.05
CA LEU A 402 -1.31 -26.23 -25.45
C LEU A 402 -0.53 -25.28 -26.36
N GLU A 403 0.64 -24.85 -25.89
CA GLU A 403 1.47 -23.86 -26.57
C GLU A 403 2.86 -24.42 -26.84
N GLU A 404 3.49 -23.92 -27.91
CA GLU A 404 4.94 -24.05 -28.09
C GLU A 404 5.61 -22.97 -27.22
N VAL A 405 6.41 -23.41 -26.25
CA VAL A 405 7.12 -22.56 -25.30
C VAL A 405 8.62 -22.69 -25.49
N GLU A 406 9.31 -21.56 -25.36
CA GLU A 406 10.76 -21.47 -25.31
C GLU A 406 11.23 -21.70 -23.88
N VAL A 407 12.20 -22.61 -23.71
CA VAL A 407 12.81 -22.96 -22.43
C VAL A 407 14.28 -22.56 -22.45
N ALA A 408 14.65 -21.62 -21.59
CA ALA A 408 16.02 -21.18 -21.42
C ALA A 408 16.94 -22.34 -20.93
N PRO A 409 18.25 -22.28 -21.19
CA PRO A 409 19.19 -23.24 -20.60
C PRO A 409 19.21 -23.14 -19.06
N PRO A 410 19.58 -24.22 -18.35
CA PRO A 410 19.77 -24.15 -16.91
C PRO A 410 20.95 -23.21 -16.57
N LYS A 411 20.77 -22.31 -15.60
CA LYS A 411 21.86 -21.49 -15.05
C LYS A 411 22.68 -22.28 -14.02
N ALA A 412 23.71 -21.65 -13.47
CA ALA A 412 24.53 -22.26 -12.41
C ALA A 412 23.65 -22.77 -11.25
N GLY A 413 23.87 -24.02 -10.84
CA GLY A 413 23.08 -24.71 -9.81
C GLY A 413 21.65 -25.11 -10.24
N GLU A 414 21.33 -25.07 -11.53
CA GLU A 414 20.02 -25.49 -12.07
C GLU A 414 20.14 -26.72 -12.97
N VAL A 415 19.04 -27.45 -13.10
CA VAL A 415 18.94 -28.69 -13.88
C VAL A 415 17.75 -28.58 -14.81
N ARG A 416 17.94 -28.91 -16.10
CA ARG A 416 16.84 -29.05 -17.06
C ARG A 416 16.43 -30.51 -17.16
N ILE A 417 15.15 -30.77 -16.95
CA ILE A 417 14.57 -32.11 -16.89
C ILE A 417 13.62 -32.28 -18.08
N LYS A 418 13.76 -33.39 -18.80
CA LYS A 418 12.76 -33.88 -19.75
C LYS A 418 11.70 -34.67 -18.99
N LEU A 419 10.48 -34.15 -18.92
CA LEU A 419 9.37 -34.78 -18.21
C LEU A 419 8.87 -35.99 -18.97
N VAL A 420 8.63 -37.08 -18.24
CA VAL A 420 8.08 -38.33 -18.79
C VAL A 420 6.64 -38.52 -18.33
N ALA A 421 6.34 -38.15 -17.09
CA ALA A 421 5.00 -38.21 -16.53
C ALA A 421 4.78 -37.06 -15.54
N THR A 422 3.52 -36.62 -15.45
CA THR A 422 3.07 -35.64 -14.47
C THR A 422 1.71 -36.05 -13.88
N GLY A 423 1.54 -35.89 -12.57
CA GLY A 423 0.30 -36.07 -11.84
C GLY A 423 -0.54 -34.80 -11.85
N ILE A 424 -1.86 -34.96 -11.69
CA ILE A 424 -2.81 -33.85 -11.56
C ILE A 424 -3.27 -33.79 -10.11
N CYS A 425 -3.05 -32.66 -9.46
CA CYS A 425 -3.37 -32.44 -8.06
C CYS A 425 -4.38 -31.30 -7.90
N ARG A 426 -5.15 -31.33 -6.80
CA ARG A 426 -6.16 -30.30 -6.48
C ARG A 426 -5.53 -28.91 -6.37
N THR A 427 -4.27 -28.82 -5.99
CA THR A 427 -3.49 -27.57 -5.98
C THR A 427 -3.37 -26.95 -7.39
N ASP A 428 -3.29 -27.75 -8.45
CA ASP A 428 -3.30 -27.26 -9.82
C ASP A 428 -4.69 -26.67 -10.18
N GLU A 429 -5.77 -27.25 -9.68
CA GLU A 429 -7.12 -26.70 -9.83
C GLU A 429 -7.30 -25.40 -9.04
N HIS A 430 -6.78 -25.31 -7.82
CA HIS A 430 -6.79 -24.07 -7.04
C HIS A 430 -6.08 -22.93 -7.77
N LEU A 431 -4.94 -23.24 -8.40
CA LEU A 431 -4.25 -22.32 -9.29
C LEU A 431 -5.17 -21.92 -10.45
N LEU A 432 -5.69 -22.88 -11.21
CA LEU A 432 -6.54 -22.62 -12.38
C LEU A 432 -7.79 -21.80 -12.03
N GLN A 433 -8.36 -21.95 -10.83
CA GLN A 433 -9.50 -21.16 -10.36
C GLN A 433 -9.12 -19.75 -9.86
N GLY A 434 -7.84 -19.43 -9.76
CA GLY A 434 -7.34 -18.17 -9.19
C GLY A 434 -7.44 -18.09 -7.67
N SER A 435 -7.64 -19.22 -7.00
CA SER A 435 -7.76 -19.33 -5.54
C SER A 435 -6.43 -19.60 -4.84
N PHE A 436 -5.38 -19.94 -5.60
CA PHE A 436 -4.04 -20.15 -5.06
C PHE A 436 -3.33 -18.82 -4.76
N PRO A 437 -2.82 -18.61 -3.54
CA PRO A 437 -2.28 -17.31 -3.14
C PRO A 437 -1.01 -16.97 -3.93
N LYS A 438 -0.90 -15.69 -4.35
CA LYS A 438 0.28 -15.13 -5.02
C LYS A 438 0.65 -15.78 -6.37
N ALA A 439 -0.26 -16.49 -7.02
CA ALA A 439 -0.03 -16.98 -8.38
C ALA A 439 -0.17 -15.86 -9.42
N GLU A 440 0.75 -15.80 -10.39
CA GLU A 440 0.71 -14.84 -11.51
C GLU A 440 0.52 -15.57 -12.84
N PHE A 441 -0.30 -14.99 -13.72
CA PHE A 441 -0.60 -15.53 -15.04
C PHE A 441 0.05 -14.65 -16.13
N PRO A 442 0.52 -15.23 -17.24
CA PRO A 442 0.37 -16.63 -17.65
C PRO A 442 1.38 -17.57 -16.96
N VAL A 443 0.97 -18.80 -16.66
CA VAL A 443 1.77 -19.78 -15.89
C VAL A 443 1.68 -21.17 -16.50
N ILE A 444 2.73 -21.98 -16.36
CA ILE A 444 2.68 -23.43 -16.63
C ILE A 444 2.43 -24.16 -15.31
N PRO A 445 1.26 -24.79 -15.09
CA PRO A 445 0.95 -25.53 -13.87
C PRO A 445 1.71 -26.86 -13.73
N GLY A 446 1.32 -27.65 -12.72
CA GLY A 446 1.82 -28.99 -12.49
C GLY A 446 3.02 -29.01 -11.55
N HIS A 447 2.96 -29.86 -10.53
CA HIS A 447 4.00 -29.97 -9.52
C HIS A 447 4.29 -31.40 -9.05
N GLU A 448 3.74 -32.39 -9.74
CA GLU A 448 3.94 -33.82 -9.48
C GLU A 448 4.61 -34.47 -10.69
N GLY A 449 5.91 -34.27 -10.89
CA GLY A 449 6.62 -34.74 -12.09
C GLY A 449 7.55 -35.91 -11.83
N ALA A 450 7.85 -36.68 -12.89
CA ALA A 450 9.04 -37.51 -12.96
C ALA A 450 9.63 -37.47 -14.37
N GLY A 451 10.96 -37.45 -14.45
CA GLY A 451 11.65 -37.20 -15.71
C GLY A 451 13.10 -37.68 -15.72
N ILE A 452 13.80 -37.26 -16.76
CA ILE A 452 15.21 -37.59 -17.01
C ILE A 452 15.98 -36.28 -17.14
N VAL A 453 17.12 -36.15 -16.47
CA VAL A 453 17.99 -34.98 -16.60
C VAL A 453 18.48 -34.89 -18.05
N GLU A 454 18.23 -33.76 -18.71
CA GLU A 454 18.68 -33.51 -20.07
C GLU A 454 19.97 -32.70 -20.09
N SER A 455 20.06 -31.64 -19.29
CA SER A 455 21.27 -30.82 -19.15
C SER A 455 21.37 -30.26 -17.73
N VAL A 456 22.59 -29.89 -17.34
CA VAL A 456 22.93 -29.32 -16.04
C VAL A 456 23.67 -28.01 -16.24
N GLY A 457 23.41 -27.03 -15.38
CA GLY A 457 24.15 -25.78 -15.35
C GLY A 457 25.47 -25.91 -14.58
N GLU A 458 26.28 -24.86 -14.64
CA GLU A 458 27.57 -24.80 -13.96
C GLU A 458 27.44 -25.07 -12.44
N GLY A 459 28.36 -25.85 -11.88
CA GLY A 459 28.42 -26.11 -10.44
C GLY A 459 27.44 -27.18 -9.92
N VAL A 460 26.57 -27.75 -10.77
CA VAL A 460 25.75 -28.91 -10.41
C VAL A 460 26.64 -30.15 -10.26
N THR A 461 26.55 -30.84 -9.13
CA THR A 461 27.40 -31.99 -8.79
C THR A 461 26.65 -33.26 -8.40
N SER A 462 25.38 -33.13 -8.00
CA SER A 462 24.56 -34.26 -7.53
C SER A 462 23.88 -35.06 -8.65
N MET A 463 23.87 -34.52 -9.87
CA MET A 463 23.11 -35.03 -11.02
C MET A 463 23.95 -34.94 -12.30
N LYS A 464 23.65 -35.80 -13.29
CA LYS A 464 24.18 -35.70 -14.66
C LYS A 464 23.11 -36.03 -15.71
N PRO A 465 23.28 -35.60 -16.97
CA PRO A 465 22.42 -36.01 -18.07
C PRO A 465 22.18 -37.54 -18.10
N GLY A 466 20.92 -37.94 -18.25
CA GLY A 466 20.47 -39.33 -18.23
C GLY A 466 20.00 -39.86 -16.87
N ASP A 467 20.26 -39.16 -15.76
CA ASP A 467 19.75 -39.58 -14.45
C ASP A 467 18.21 -39.46 -14.39
N LYS A 468 17.53 -40.45 -13.81
CA LYS A 468 16.09 -40.39 -13.52
C LYS A 468 15.85 -39.58 -12.24
N VAL A 469 14.85 -38.70 -12.29
CA VAL A 469 14.62 -37.71 -11.23
C VAL A 469 13.15 -37.41 -10.98
N ILE A 470 12.86 -36.92 -9.77
CA ILE A 470 11.58 -36.35 -9.36
C ILE A 470 11.83 -34.87 -8.97
N PRO A 471 11.28 -33.88 -9.70
CA PRO A 471 11.23 -32.51 -9.22
C PRO A 471 10.36 -32.42 -7.96
N LEU A 472 10.87 -31.74 -6.94
CA LEU A 472 10.22 -31.58 -5.65
C LEU A 472 9.70 -30.15 -5.50
N CYS A 473 8.39 -30.00 -5.34
CA CYS A 473 7.82 -28.70 -4.99
C CYS A 473 8.39 -28.19 -3.65
N HIS A 474 8.74 -29.07 -2.73
CA HIS A 474 9.42 -28.73 -1.48
C HIS A 474 10.94 -29.01 -1.59
N PRO A 475 11.78 -27.96 -1.73
CA PRO A 475 13.23 -28.15 -1.85
C PRO A 475 13.88 -28.61 -0.54
N GLN A 476 15.07 -29.21 -0.64
CA GLN A 476 15.92 -29.56 0.50
C GLN A 476 17.37 -29.21 0.20
N CYS A 477 17.88 -28.12 0.78
CA CYS A 477 19.25 -27.69 0.52
C CYS A 477 20.31 -28.42 1.36
N GLY A 478 19.91 -29.21 2.36
CA GLY A 478 20.80 -29.96 3.24
C GLY A 478 21.61 -29.12 4.25
N GLU A 479 21.70 -27.81 4.04
CA GLU A 479 22.60 -26.94 4.81
C GLU A 479 21.88 -25.99 5.79
N CYS A 480 20.64 -25.63 5.52
CA CYS A 480 19.91 -24.69 6.36
C CYS A 480 19.51 -25.29 7.71
N SER A 481 19.26 -24.45 8.71
CA SER A 481 18.87 -24.89 10.05
C SER A 481 17.63 -25.79 10.05
N PHE A 482 16.71 -25.58 9.10
CA PHE A 482 15.49 -26.39 8.98
C PHE A 482 15.79 -27.76 8.37
N CYS A 483 16.66 -27.84 7.35
CA CYS A 483 17.08 -29.13 6.78
C CYS A 483 17.93 -29.95 7.74
N ARG A 484 18.67 -29.31 8.65
CA ARG A 484 19.49 -30.00 9.67
C ARG A 484 18.69 -30.45 10.89
N ASN A 485 17.46 -29.96 11.06
CA ASN A 485 16.63 -30.30 12.20
C ASN A 485 15.78 -31.55 11.87
N PRO A 486 15.96 -32.67 12.59
CA PRO A 486 15.25 -33.92 12.31
C PRO A 486 13.72 -33.83 12.54
N GLU A 487 13.24 -32.84 13.27
CA GLU A 487 11.81 -32.59 13.48
C GLU A 487 11.22 -31.61 12.46
N SER A 488 12.00 -31.10 11.51
CA SER A 488 11.56 -30.19 10.46
C SER A 488 11.46 -30.89 9.10
N ASN A 489 10.38 -30.61 8.38
CA ASN A 489 10.17 -31.02 7.00
C ASN A 489 10.32 -29.87 5.98
N PHE A 490 10.67 -28.66 6.45
CA PHE A 490 10.81 -27.48 5.61
C PHE A 490 12.28 -27.14 5.30
N CYS A 491 12.47 -26.33 4.26
CA CYS A 491 13.74 -25.73 3.89
C CYS A 491 13.60 -24.21 3.88
N GLN A 492 14.62 -23.50 4.35
CA GLN A 492 14.64 -22.03 4.31
C GLN A 492 14.74 -21.49 2.88
N LYS A 493 15.30 -22.26 1.94
CA LYS A 493 15.32 -21.94 0.49
C LYS A 493 14.02 -22.33 -0.21
N SER A 494 12.91 -22.45 0.51
CA SER A 494 11.63 -22.84 -0.07
C SER A 494 10.90 -21.65 -0.69
N HIS A 495 10.24 -21.91 -1.83
CA HIS A 495 9.42 -20.94 -2.55
C HIS A 495 8.27 -20.36 -1.70
N PHE A 496 7.90 -20.97 -0.58
CA PHE A 496 6.92 -20.42 0.37
C PHE A 496 7.38 -19.12 1.05
N PHE A 497 8.69 -18.86 1.11
CA PHE A 497 9.28 -17.63 1.64
C PHE A 497 9.68 -16.62 0.54
N GLU A 498 9.57 -17.01 -0.73
CA GLU A 498 9.98 -16.22 -1.90
C GLU A 498 8.83 -16.06 -2.92
N THR A 499 9.10 -15.43 -4.07
CA THR A 499 8.14 -15.32 -5.18
C THR A 499 7.99 -16.67 -5.87
N GLN A 500 6.79 -17.25 -5.82
CA GLN A 500 6.50 -18.61 -6.33
C GLN A 500 6.52 -18.71 -7.86
N ASN A 501 6.40 -17.57 -8.55
CA ASN A 501 6.16 -17.47 -10.00
C ASN A 501 7.44 -17.35 -10.84
N LEU A 502 8.59 -17.20 -10.18
CA LEU A 502 9.91 -16.96 -10.78
C LEU A 502 10.94 -17.81 -10.06
N MET A 503 12.03 -18.15 -10.74
CA MET A 503 13.16 -18.86 -10.14
C MET A 503 13.78 -18.03 -8.99
N PRO A 504 14.65 -18.61 -8.13
CA PRO A 504 15.28 -17.89 -7.01
C PRO A 504 16.02 -16.59 -7.41
N ASP A 505 16.49 -16.51 -8.65
CA ASP A 505 17.11 -15.32 -9.22
C ASP A 505 16.11 -14.28 -9.74
N LYS A 506 14.82 -14.47 -9.47
CA LYS A 506 13.68 -13.63 -9.89
C LYS A 506 13.51 -13.52 -11.40
N THR A 507 13.92 -14.55 -12.15
CA THR A 507 13.68 -14.63 -13.60
C THR A 507 12.90 -15.89 -13.96
N SER A 508 12.22 -15.88 -15.12
CA SER A 508 11.62 -17.09 -15.66
C SER A 508 12.61 -17.87 -16.52
N ARG A 509 12.31 -19.14 -16.75
CA ARG A 509 12.95 -19.99 -17.77
C ARG A 509 12.04 -20.25 -18.96
N PHE A 510 10.82 -19.71 -18.94
CA PHE A 510 9.81 -19.91 -19.97
C PHE A 510 9.42 -18.59 -20.64
N SER A 511 9.38 -18.62 -21.97
CA SER A 511 8.74 -17.58 -22.80
C SER A 511 7.79 -18.23 -23.82
N CYS A 512 6.73 -17.52 -24.19
CA CYS A 512 5.80 -17.94 -25.24
C CYS A 512 5.22 -16.70 -25.92
N LYS A 513 5.25 -16.67 -27.26
CA LYS A 513 4.70 -15.56 -28.07
C LYS A 513 5.24 -14.17 -27.64
N GLY A 514 6.54 -14.11 -27.34
CA GLY A 514 7.20 -12.88 -26.88
C GLY A 514 6.81 -12.41 -25.47
N LYS A 515 6.08 -13.23 -24.71
CA LYS A 515 5.71 -12.98 -23.31
C LYS A 515 6.47 -13.92 -22.38
N GLN A 516 6.85 -13.41 -21.22
CA GLN A 516 7.33 -14.25 -20.12
C GLN A 516 6.18 -15.12 -19.59
N ILE A 517 6.47 -16.40 -19.36
CA ILE A 517 5.53 -17.34 -18.71
C ILE A 517 6.07 -17.67 -17.33
N HIS A 518 5.22 -17.64 -16.31
CA HIS A 518 5.59 -17.89 -14.93
C HIS A 518 5.77 -19.38 -14.63
N HIS A 519 6.59 -19.66 -13.62
CA HIS A 519 6.74 -20.99 -13.03
C HIS A 519 5.64 -21.26 -12.00
N PHE A 520 5.32 -22.52 -11.76
CA PHE A 520 4.45 -22.96 -10.68
C PHE A 520 5.22 -23.83 -9.70
N LEU A 521 5.36 -23.34 -8.46
CA LEU A 521 6.15 -23.96 -7.39
C LEU A 521 7.58 -24.34 -7.84
N TRP A 522 8.14 -23.55 -8.76
CA TRP A 522 9.43 -23.75 -9.45
C TRP A 522 9.58 -25.01 -10.30
N VAL A 523 8.54 -25.83 -10.46
CA VAL A 523 8.66 -27.14 -11.11
C VAL A 523 7.90 -27.24 -12.43
N SER A 524 6.74 -26.59 -12.57
CA SER A 524 5.99 -26.44 -13.84
C SER A 524 5.96 -27.69 -14.73
N THR A 525 5.51 -28.81 -14.16
CA THR A 525 5.63 -30.14 -14.77
C THR A 525 4.61 -30.41 -15.88
N PHE A 526 3.70 -29.47 -16.18
CA PHE A 526 2.85 -29.52 -17.37
C PHE A 526 3.57 -29.01 -18.64
N ALA A 527 4.88 -29.23 -18.72
CA ALA A 527 5.73 -28.97 -19.87
C ALA A 527 6.58 -30.21 -20.19
N GLU A 528 6.93 -30.39 -21.47
CA GLU A 528 7.83 -31.48 -21.89
C GLU A 528 9.25 -31.29 -21.30
N TYR A 529 9.66 -30.05 -21.08
CA TYR A 529 10.91 -29.71 -20.41
C TYR A 529 10.65 -28.64 -19.34
N THR A 530 11.32 -28.79 -18.20
CA THR A 530 11.32 -27.77 -17.14
C THR A 530 12.72 -27.57 -16.59
N VAL A 531 12.95 -26.45 -15.95
CA VAL A 531 14.23 -26.11 -15.30
C VAL A 531 13.95 -25.89 -13.82
N VAL A 532 14.69 -26.58 -12.96
CA VAL A 532 14.55 -26.53 -11.51
C VAL A 532 15.90 -26.29 -10.83
N PRO A 533 15.96 -25.68 -9.64
CA PRO A 533 17.18 -25.67 -8.85
C PRO A 533 17.63 -27.09 -8.48
N GLU A 534 18.94 -27.34 -8.42
CA GLU A 534 19.51 -28.65 -8.07
C GLU A 534 18.99 -29.18 -6.71
N TYR A 535 18.81 -28.29 -5.74
CA TYR A 535 18.29 -28.64 -4.41
C TYR A 535 16.77 -28.89 -4.38
N ALA A 536 16.08 -28.74 -5.51
CA ALA A 536 14.65 -29.01 -5.70
C ALA A 536 14.40 -30.24 -6.59
N VAL A 537 15.40 -31.12 -6.75
CA VAL A 537 15.27 -32.35 -7.53
C VAL A 537 15.88 -33.53 -6.78
N ALA A 538 15.16 -34.65 -6.76
CA ALA A 538 15.63 -35.90 -6.16
C ALA A 538 16.00 -36.91 -7.24
N LYS A 539 17.22 -37.47 -7.15
CA LYS A 539 17.66 -38.59 -7.96
C LYS A 539 16.99 -39.86 -7.47
N ILE A 540 16.50 -40.67 -8.39
CA ILE A 540 15.83 -41.93 -8.09
C ILE A 540 16.50 -43.10 -8.80
N ASP A 541 16.15 -44.30 -8.36
CA ASP A 541 16.66 -45.54 -8.92
C ASP A 541 16.37 -45.64 -10.44
N ALA A 542 17.34 -46.13 -11.21
CA ALA A 542 17.22 -46.28 -12.65
C ALA A 542 16.09 -47.24 -13.07
N ALA A 543 15.71 -48.19 -12.21
CA ALA A 543 14.60 -49.11 -12.43
C ALA A 543 13.21 -48.52 -12.11
N ALA A 544 13.14 -47.31 -11.51
CA ALA A 544 11.88 -46.71 -11.10
C ALA A 544 10.94 -46.43 -12.32
N PRO A 545 9.65 -46.82 -12.22
CA PRO A 545 8.63 -46.52 -13.22
C PRO A 545 8.17 -45.06 -13.09
N LEU A 546 8.62 -44.20 -14.01
CA LEU A 546 8.41 -42.75 -13.97
C LEU A 546 6.92 -42.35 -13.96
N ASP A 547 6.07 -43.14 -14.62
CA ASP A 547 4.61 -42.96 -14.67
C ASP A 547 3.91 -43.18 -13.33
N LYS A 548 4.55 -43.89 -12.39
CA LYS A 548 3.99 -44.16 -11.06
C LYS A 548 4.61 -43.29 -9.97
N VAL A 549 5.93 -43.10 -10.03
CA VAL A 549 6.67 -42.39 -8.98
C VAL A 549 6.51 -40.87 -9.06
N CYS A 550 5.95 -40.32 -10.14
CA CYS A 550 5.65 -38.88 -10.25
C CYS A 550 4.76 -38.35 -9.10
N LEU A 551 3.88 -39.21 -8.56
CA LEU A 551 2.99 -38.86 -7.44
C LEU A 551 3.73 -38.65 -6.10
N PHE A 552 4.99 -39.10 -6.00
CA PHE A 552 5.77 -38.95 -4.77
C PHE A 552 6.24 -37.51 -4.56
N GLY A 553 6.19 -36.66 -5.59
CA GLY A 553 6.53 -35.24 -5.50
C GLY A 553 5.57 -34.39 -4.66
N CYS A 554 4.34 -34.86 -4.40
CA CYS A 554 3.37 -34.14 -3.56
C CYS A 554 2.30 -35.05 -2.92
N GLY A 555 1.25 -35.45 -3.67
CA GLY A 555 0.04 -36.01 -3.08
C GLY A 555 0.24 -37.28 -2.25
N PHE A 556 1.08 -38.21 -2.72
CA PHE A 556 1.36 -39.45 -1.99
C PHE A 556 2.18 -39.19 -0.73
N SER A 557 3.30 -38.46 -0.87
CA SER A 557 4.22 -38.18 0.24
C SER A 557 3.56 -37.32 1.32
N THR A 558 2.66 -36.40 0.94
CA THR A 558 1.84 -35.61 1.87
C THR A 558 0.94 -36.50 2.70
N GLY A 559 0.12 -37.37 2.08
CA GLY A 559 -0.83 -38.20 2.82
C GLY A 559 -0.17 -39.33 3.60
N TYR A 560 0.68 -40.11 2.94
CA TYR A 560 1.38 -41.23 3.58
C TYR A 560 2.33 -40.73 4.68
N GLY A 561 3.08 -39.66 4.41
CA GLY A 561 3.98 -39.02 5.37
C GLY A 561 3.23 -38.35 6.53
N ALA A 562 2.02 -37.82 6.33
CA ALA A 562 1.20 -37.30 7.42
C ALA A 562 0.87 -38.39 8.45
N ALA A 563 0.54 -39.61 8.01
CA ALA A 563 0.28 -40.72 8.92
C ALA A 563 1.56 -41.25 9.58
N ILE A 564 2.62 -41.50 8.80
CA ILE A 564 3.84 -42.16 9.29
C ILE A 564 4.77 -41.21 10.03
N ASN A 565 5.09 -40.07 9.44
CA ASN A 565 6.16 -39.18 9.94
C ASN A 565 5.61 -38.08 10.86
N THR A 566 4.41 -37.57 10.57
CA THR A 566 3.84 -36.42 11.30
C THR A 566 2.99 -36.87 12.48
N ALA A 567 1.90 -37.58 12.22
CA ALA A 567 1.01 -38.11 13.26
C ALA A 567 1.65 -39.28 14.02
N LYS A 568 2.63 -39.96 13.40
CA LYS A 568 3.32 -41.14 13.96
C LYS A 568 2.30 -42.14 14.51
N VAL A 569 1.33 -42.51 13.66
CA VAL A 569 0.21 -43.39 14.02
C VAL A 569 0.75 -44.67 14.67
N LYS A 570 0.16 -45.06 15.80
CA LYS A 570 0.61 -46.24 16.54
C LYS A 570 -0.18 -47.49 16.12
N PRO A 571 0.44 -48.69 16.14
CA PRO A 571 -0.28 -49.94 15.98
C PRO A 571 -1.46 -50.03 16.96
N GLY A 572 -2.61 -50.49 16.49
CA GLY A 572 -3.83 -50.62 17.29
C GLY A 572 -4.74 -49.39 17.32
N SER A 573 -4.30 -48.24 16.80
CA SER A 573 -5.06 -46.98 16.89
C SER A 573 -6.28 -46.93 15.97
N THR A 574 -7.25 -46.06 16.32
CA THR A 574 -8.39 -45.68 15.49
C THR A 574 -8.11 -44.36 14.78
N CYS A 575 -8.25 -44.33 13.45
CA CYS A 575 -8.04 -43.13 12.63
C CYS A 575 -9.33 -42.70 11.92
N ALA A 576 -9.61 -41.40 11.86
CA ALA A 576 -10.61 -40.84 10.93
C ALA A 576 -9.91 -40.07 9.80
N VAL A 577 -10.31 -40.30 8.55
CA VAL A 577 -9.78 -39.61 7.37
C VAL A 577 -10.91 -38.90 6.64
N PHE A 578 -10.92 -37.57 6.67
CA PHE A 578 -11.93 -36.74 6.05
C PHE A 578 -11.49 -36.32 4.65
N GLY A 579 -12.17 -36.83 3.62
CA GLY A 579 -11.88 -36.63 2.21
C GLY A 579 -11.07 -37.80 1.61
N LEU A 580 -11.59 -38.44 0.58
CA LEU A 580 -10.98 -39.61 -0.08
C LEU A 580 -10.44 -39.28 -1.49
N GLY A 581 -9.76 -38.13 -1.60
CA GLY A 581 -8.94 -37.79 -2.77
C GLY A 581 -7.58 -38.51 -2.76
N GLY A 582 -6.67 -38.17 -3.68
CA GLY A 582 -5.34 -38.79 -3.76
C GLY A 582 -4.54 -38.73 -2.44
N VAL A 583 -4.57 -37.58 -1.76
CA VAL A 583 -3.94 -37.41 -0.44
C VAL A 583 -4.63 -38.27 0.62
N GLY A 584 -5.96 -38.21 0.72
CA GLY A 584 -6.72 -38.97 1.72
C GLY A 584 -6.58 -40.49 1.57
N LEU A 585 -6.58 -41.00 0.34
CA LEU A 585 -6.30 -42.42 0.09
C LEU A 585 -4.87 -42.79 0.49
N SER A 586 -3.91 -41.87 0.32
CA SER A 586 -2.52 -42.06 0.78
C SER A 586 -2.42 -42.04 2.31
N VAL A 587 -3.23 -41.23 3.01
CA VAL A 587 -3.38 -41.27 4.48
C VAL A 587 -3.93 -42.62 4.93
N VAL A 588 -4.96 -43.15 4.25
CA VAL A 588 -5.52 -44.48 4.55
C VAL A 588 -4.44 -45.55 4.42
N MET A 589 -3.64 -45.52 3.35
CA MET A 589 -2.50 -46.42 3.17
C MET A 589 -1.44 -46.28 4.26
N GLY A 590 -1.13 -45.04 4.67
CA GLY A 590 -0.18 -44.74 5.75
C GLY A 590 -0.68 -45.24 7.10
N CYS A 591 -1.95 -45.01 7.45
CA CYS A 591 -2.56 -45.52 8.68
C CYS A 591 -2.55 -47.05 8.72
N LYS A 592 -2.85 -47.70 7.59
CA LYS A 592 -2.78 -49.16 7.48
C LYS A 592 -1.35 -49.66 7.66
N ALA A 593 -0.37 -49.03 7.00
CA ALA A 593 1.03 -49.39 7.11
C ALA A 593 1.58 -49.20 8.54
N ALA A 594 1.06 -48.20 9.27
CA ALA A 594 1.35 -47.97 10.68
C ALA A 594 0.70 -48.98 11.65
N GLY A 595 -0.18 -49.86 11.14
CA GLY A 595 -0.88 -50.87 11.94
C GLY A 595 -2.12 -50.36 12.68
N ALA A 596 -2.76 -49.27 12.24
CA ALA A 596 -4.05 -48.85 12.79
C ALA A 596 -5.08 -49.99 12.74
N SER A 597 -5.79 -50.24 13.84
CA SER A 597 -6.76 -51.33 13.94
C SER A 597 -8.09 -50.99 13.28
N ARG A 598 -8.41 -49.69 13.21
CA ARG A 598 -9.66 -49.17 12.63
C ARG A 598 -9.41 -47.86 11.91
N ILE A 599 -9.83 -47.77 10.65
CA ILE A 599 -9.64 -46.61 9.78
C ILE A 599 -11.00 -46.23 9.20
N ILE A 600 -11.56 -45.13 9.70
CA ILE A 600 -12.87 -44.59 9.31
C ILE A 600 -12.67 -43.56 8.20
N ALA A 601 -13.02 -43.94 6.98
CA ALA A 601 -12.98 -43.10 5.80
C ALA A 601 -14.29 -42.30 5.67
N VAL A 602 -14.17 -40.97 5.61
CA VAL A 602 -15.32 -40.04 5.59
C VAL A 602 -15.31 -39.27 4.27
N ASP A 603 -16.29 -39.48 3.39
CA ASP A 603 -16.45 -38.71 2.15
C ASP A 603 -17.94 -38.61 1.75
N ILE A 604 -18.31 -37.53 1.09
CA ILE A 604 -19.66 -37.31 0.58
C ILE A 604 -19.95 -38.12 -0.70
N ASN A 605 -18.92 -38.61 -1.37
CA ASN A 605 -19.03 -39.44 -2.56
C ASN A 605 -18.78 -40.91 -2.19
N LYS A 606 -19.85 -41.71 -2.19
CA LYS A 606 -19.83 -43.12 -1.84
C LYS A 606 -19.06 -43.98 -2.85
N ASP A 607 -18.90 -43.55 -4.10
CA ASP A 607 -18.20 -44.32 -5.14
C ASP A 607 -16.72 -44.55 -4.80
N LYS A 608 -16.16 -43.69 -3.93
CA LYS A 608 -14.78 -43.80 -3.46
C LYS A 608 -14.57 -44.86 -2.38
N PHE A 609 -15.64 -45.32 -1.74
CA PHE A 609 -15.56 -46.20 -0.56
C PHE A 609 -14.95 -47.55 -0.88
N ALA A 610 -15.32 -48.15 -2.02
CA ALA A 610 -14.72 -49.41 -2.47
C ALA A 610 -13.20 -49.30 -2.62
N LYS A 611 -12.72 -48.16 -3.14
CA LYS A 611 -11.29 -47.91 -3.29
C LYS A 611 -10.61 -47.69 -1.93
N ALA A 612 -11.22 -46.94 -1.03
CA ALA A 612 -10.71 -46.71 0.31
C ALA A 612 -10.59 -48.04 1.10
N GLN A 613 -11.59 -48.91 1.01
CA GLN A 613 -11.57 -50.24 1.62
C GLN A 613 -10.46 -51.12 1.04
N GLN A 614 -10.31 -51.15 -0.29
CA GLN A 614 -9.21 -51.86 -0.95
C GLN A 614 -7.84 -51.42 -0.39
N LEU A 615 -7.69 -50.13 -0.09
CA LEU A 615 -6.43 -49.54 0.39
C LEU A 615 -6.24 -49.62 1.91
N GLY A 616 -7.29 -49.91 2.69
CA GLY A 616 -7.16 -50.12 4.14
C GLY A 616 -8.27 -49.61 5.03
N ALA A 617 -9.24 -48.85 4.53
CA ALA A 617 -10.34 -48.36 5.34
C ALA A 617 -11.18 -49.53 5.88
N THR A 618 -11.45 -49.54 7.18
CA THR A 618 -12.30 -50.55 7.83
C THR A 618 -13.76 -50.14 7.78
N ASP A 619 -14.02 -48.83 7.88
CA ASP A 619 -15.35 -48.24 7.86
C ASP A 619 -15.38 -47.11 6.84
N CYS A 620 -16.48 -46.96 6.12
CA CYS A 620 -16.69 -45.83 5.22
C CYS A 620 -18.05 -45.20 5.53
N ILE A 621 -18.07 -43.89 5.79
CA ILE A 621 -19.31 -43.17 6.12
C ILE A 621 -19.46 -41.91 5.30
N ASN A 622 -20.71 -41.62 4.92
CA ASN A 622 -21.07 -40.36 4.29
C ASN A 622 -21.72 -39.45 5.32
N PRO A 623 -21.17 -38.26 5.61
CA PRO A 623 -21.77 -37.33 6.57
C PRO A 623 -23.23 -36.97 6.26
N ARG A 624 -23.64 -37.03 4.98
CA ARG A 624 -25.01 -36.73 4.55
C ARG A 624 -26.03 -37.82 4.89
N ASP A 625 -25.59 -39.01 5.28
CA ASP A 625 -26.48 -40.08 5.72
C ASP A 625 -26.98 -39.88 7.15
N PHE A 626 -26.46 -38.89 7.88
CA PHE A 626 -26.75 -38.66 9.30
C PHE A 626 -27.40 -37.30 9.54
N LYS A 627 -28.33 -37.24 10.50
CA LYS A 627 -28.96 -35.98 10.96
C LYS A 627 -28.15 -35.25 12.03
N LYS A 628 -27.23 -35.96 12.69
CA LYS A 628 -26.35 -35.41 13.74
C LYS A 628 -25.04 -34.91 13.12
N PRO A 629 -24.36 -33.95 13.77
CA PRO A 629 -23.01 -33.56 13.39
C PRO A 629 -22.06 -34.77 13.31
N ILE A 630 -21.16 -34.77 12.33
CA ILE A 630 -20.31 -35.93 12.02
C ILE A 630 -19.40 -36.35 13.19
N GLN A 631 -18.98 -35.40 14.03
CA GLN A 631 -18.18 -35.69 15.22
C GLN A 631 -18.96 -36.49 16.28
N GLU A 632 -20.28 -36.28 16.40
CA GLU A 632 -21.12 -37.06 17.31
C GLU A 632 -21.28 -38.49 16.79
N VAL A 633 -21.49 -38.64 15.48
CA VAL A 633 -21.57 -39.95 14.81
C VAL A 633 -20.27 -40.74 15.02
N LEU A 634 -19.11 -40.09 14.84
CA LEU A 634 -17.81 -40.74 15.07
C LEU A 634 -17.62 -41.13 16.54
N THR A 635 -18.04 -40.28 17.48
CA THR A 635 -17.97 -40.58 18.92
C THR A 635 -18.86 -41.77 19.27
N GLU A 636 -20.08 -41.84 18.73
CA GLU A 636 -21.00 -42.96 18.91
C GLU A 636 -20.45 -44.26 18.29
N MET A 637 -19.82 -44.17 17.11
CA MET A 637 -19.21 -45.33 16.43
C MET A 637 -18.01 -45.92 17.17
N THR A 638 -17.32 -45.11 18.00
CA THR A 638 -16.03 -45.46 18.63
C THR A 638 -16.07 -45.48 20.16
N GLY A 639 -17.18 -45.03 20.76
CA GLY A 639 -17.37 -44.91 22.22
C GLY A 639 -16.72 -43.66 22.84
N GLN A 640 -15.60 -43.16 22.28
CA GLN A 640 -14.81 -42.08 22.88
C GLN A 640 -14.13 -41.14 21.86
N GLY A 641 -14.45 -41.26 20.56
CA GLY A 641 -13.75 -40.55 19.49
C GLY A 641 -12.63 -41.38 18.85
N VAL A 642 -11.84 -40.75 17.97
CA VAL A 642 -10.70 -41.39 17.29
C VAL A 642 -9.36 -40.94 17.87
N ASP A 643 -8.36 -41.81 17.84
CA ASP A 643 -7.00 -41.50 18.34
C ASP A 643 -6.29 -40.50 17.42
N TYR A 644 -6.54 -40.59 16.11
CA TYR A 644 -5.97 -39.69 15.10
C TYR A 644 -7.05 -39.25 14.11
N SER A 645 -7.05 -37.98 13.74
CA SER A 645 -7.93 -37.43 12.70
C SER A 645 -7.13 -36.70 11.65
N PHE A 646 -7.43 -36.94 10.37
CA PHE A 646 -6.80 -36.31 9.22
C PHE A 646 -7.84 -35.55 8.41
N GLU A 647 -7.74 -34.23 8.40
CA GLU A 647 -8.54 -33.35 7.52
C GLU A 647 -7.74 -33.10 6.24
N VAL A 648 -8.28 -33.50 5.09
CA VAL A 648 -7.59 -33.36 3.79
C VAL A 648 -8.50 -32.76 2.70
N ILE A 649 -9.58 -32.08 3.09
CA ILE A 649 -10.55 -31.41 2.19
C ILE A 649 -10.22 -29.92 2.06
N GLY A 650 -9.80 -29.26 3.16
CA GLY A 650 -9.35 -27.86 3.14
C GLY A 650 -10.46 -26.84 2.89
N HIS A 651 -11.70 -27.08 3.35
CA HIS A 651 -12.84 -26.15 3.17
C HIS A 651 -13.47 -25.71 4.50
N ALA A 652 -13.69 -24.40 4.69
CA ALA A 652 -14.12 -23.78 5.95
C ALA A 652 -15.65 -23.78 6.23
N ASP A 653 -16.47 -24.42 5.39
CA ASP A 653 -17.94 -24.33 5.42
C ASP A 653 -18.58 -24.94 6.69
N THR A 654 -17.81 -25.57 7.56
CA THR A 654 -18.27 -26.11 8.85
C THR A 654 -18.38 -25.07 9.98
N MET A 655 -18.06 -23.78 9.75
CA MET A 655 -18.05 -22.72 10.78
C MET A 655 -18.91 -21.47 10.48
N VAL A 656 -19.81 -21.54 9.49
CA VAL A 656 -20.73 -20.43 9.13
C VAL A 656 -21.87 -20.30 10.16
N ILE A 657 -22.13 -19.09 10.65
CA ILE A 657 -23.27 -18.79 11.54
C ILE A 657 -24.45 -18.28 10.72
N ARG A 658 -25.66 -18.78 10.99
CA ARG A 658 -26.91 -18.16 10.52
C ARG A 658 -27.53 -17.34 11.64
N CYS A 659 -27.78 -16.06 11.38
CA CYS A 659 -28.36 -15.16 12.39
C CYS A 659 -29.20 -14.05 11.76
N ARG A 660 -29.90 -13.27 12.58
CA ARG A 660 -30.69 -12.13 12.08
C ARG A 660 -29.81 -10.91 11.81
N ALA A 661 -30.12 -10.19 10.75
CA ALA A 661 -29.59 -8.85 10.46
C ALA A 661 -30.65 -7.97 9.81
N ALA A 662 -30.47 -6.64 9.92
CA ALA A 662 -31.30 -5.67 9.23
C ALA A 662 -30.59 -5.25 7.93
N VAL A 663 -31.04 -5.80 6.81
CA VAL A 663 -30.44 -5.61 5.49
C VAL A 663 -31.12 -4.43 4.79
N ALA A 664 -30.32 -3.45 4.35
CA ALA A 664 -30.75 -2.42 3.42
C ALA A 664 -30.58 -2.94 1.99
N TRP A 665 -31.68 -3.27 1.31
CA TRP A 665 -31.65 -3.82 -0.05
C TRP A 665 -31.45 -2.76 -1.14
N ALA A 666 -31.91 -1.54 -0.90
CA ALA A 666 -31.82 -0.42 -1.83
C ALA A 666 -31.96 0.93 -1.09
N PRO A 667 -31.45 2.03 -1.65
CA PRO A 667 -31.64 3.38 -1.11
C PRO A 667 -33.10 3.74 -0.84
N GLY A 668 -33.34 4.42 0.28
CA GLY A 668 -34.64 4.95 0.69
C GLY A 668 -35.66 3.91 1.19
N LYS A 669 -35.38 2.61 1.06
CA LYS A 669 -36.28 1.54 1.54
C LYS A 669 -36.15 1.31 3.06
N PRO A 670 -37.20 0.79 3.73
CA PRO A 670 -37.08 0.30 5.09
C PRO A 670 -36.06 -0.85 5.18
N LEU A 671 -35.47 -1.06 6.36
CA LEU A 671 -34.56 -2.17 6.59
C LEU A 671 -35.35 -3.49 6.67
N SER A 672 -34.88 -4.52 5.97
CA SER A 672 -35.47 -5.86 5.99
C SER A 672 -34.79 -6.72 7.05
N LEU A 673 -35.53 -7.22 8.03
CA LEU A 673 -35.01 -8.17 9.01
C LEU A 673 -35.00 -9.57 8.41
N GLU A 674 -33.80 -10.11 8.16
CA GLU A 674 -33.62 -11.37 7.46
C GLU A 674 -32.61 -12.27 8.17
N GLU A 675 -32.69 -13.58 7.90
CA GLU A 675 -31.63 -14.51 8.25
C GLU A 675 -30.48 -14.36 7.25
N VAL A 676 -29.28 -14.06 7.75
CA VAL A 676 -28.05 -13.92 7.00
C VAL A 676 -27.04 -14.97 7.44
N GLU A 677 -26.15 -15.34 6.53
CA GLU A 677 -25.01 -16.21 6.77
C GLU A 677 -23.77 -15.35 7.04
N VAL A 678 -23.09 -15.61 8.15
CA VAL A 678 -21.88 -14.93 8.61
C VAL A 678 -20.71 -15.92 8.60
N ALA A 679 -19.77 -15.71 7.68
CA ALA A 679 -18.57 -16.52 7.55
C ALA A 679 -17.69 -16.47 8.83
N PRO A 680 -16.85 -17.49 9.10
CA PRO A 680 -15.86 -17.42 10.16
C PRO A 680 -14.82 -16.29 9.91
N PRO A 681 -14.19 -15.75 10.97
CA PRO A 681 -13.14 -14.75 10.82
C PRO A 681 -11.89 -15.35 10.16
N LYS A 682 -11.34 -14.69 9.14
CA LYS A 682 -10.04 -15.03 8.55
C LYS A 682 -8.88 -14.50 9.41
N ALA A 683 -7.64 -14.74 8.96
CA ALA A 683 -6.44 -14.22 9.62
C ALA A 683 -6.55 -12.71 9.89
N GLY A 684 -6.29 -12.31 11.14
CA GLY A 684 -6.36 -10.92 11.59
C GLY A 684 -7.78 -10.36 11.79
N GLU A 685 -8.82 -11.20 11.75
CA GLU A 685 -10.23 -10.79 11.93
C GLU A 685 -10.82 -11.33 13.24
N VAL A 686 -11.89 -10.68 13.70
CA VAL A 686 -12.60 -11.01 14.94
C VAL A 686 -14.09 -11.08 14.64
N ARG A 687 -14.73 -12.19 15.03
CA ARG A 687 -16.19 -12.33 14.97
C ARG A 687 -16.81 -11.99 16.32
N ILE A 688 -17.79 -11.09 16.32
CA ILE A 688 -18.38 -10.48 17.50
C ILE A 688 -19.86 -10.81 17.54
N LYS A 689 -20.35 -11.28 18.68
CA LYS A 689 -21.77 -11.35 19.00
C LYS A 689 -22.22 -9.99 19.53
N LEU A 690 -23.06 -9.28 18.79
CA LEU A 690 -23.56 -7.98 19.21
C LEU A 690 -24.59 -8.14 20.33
N VAL A 691 -24.48 -7.26 21.33
CA VAL A 691 -25.43 -7.16 22.44
C VAL A 691 -26.30 -5.90 22.28
N ALA A 692 -25.69 -4.86 21.72
CA ALA A 692 -26.13 -3.49 21.83
C ALA A 692 -25.74 -2.69 20.59
N THR A 693 -26.67 -1.94 20.00
CA THR A 693 -26.36 -0.96 18.95
C THR A 693 -27.26 0.28 18.99
N GLY A 694 -26.64 1.45 18.81
CA GLY A 694 -27.32 2.74 18.67
C GLY A 694 -27.66 3.06 17.22
N ILE A 695 -28.76 3.80 17.03
CA ILE A 695 -29.13 4.38 15.74
C ILE A 695 -28.56 5.79 15.67
N CYS A 696 -27.62 6.00 14.74
CA CYS A 696 -26.99 7.29 14.50
C CYS A 696 -27.47 7.88 13.16
N HIS A 697 -27.44 9.20 13.03
CA HIS A 697 -27.90 9.87 11.81
C HIS A 697 -27.10 9.46 10.56
N THR A 698 -25.84 9.04 10.74
CA THR A 698 -25.01 8.47 9.68
C THR A 698 -25.59 7.18 9.10
N ASP A 699 -26.28 6.37 9.90
CA ASP A 699 -26.97 5.17 9.40
C ASP A 699 -28.17 5.54 8.52
N GLU A 700 -28.80 6.70 8.76
CA GLU A 700 -29.87 7.24 7.91
C GLU A 700 -29.31 7.77 6.58
N HIS A 701 -28.17 8.47 6.60
CA HIS A 701 -27.49 8.88 5.35
C HIS A 701 -27.15 7.66 4.48
N LEU A 702 -26.69 6.57 5.11
CA LEU A 702 -26.51 5.31 4.40
C LEU A 702 -27.85 4.80 3.87
N ARG A 703 -28.89 4.69 4.70
CA ARG A 703 -30.20 4.16 4.30
C ARG A 703 -30.81 4.92 3.13
N GLN A 704 -30.64 6.25 3.07
CA GLN A 704 -31.12 7.10 1.98
C GLN A 704 -30.26 7.02 0.71
N GLY A 705 -29.05 6.46 0.80
CA GLY A 705 -28.09 6.41 -0.30
C GLY A 705 -27.32 7.72 -0.51
N SER A 706 -27.30 8.62 0.48
CA SER A 706 -26.51 9.86 0.44
C SER A 706 -25.10 9.68 1.00
N PHE A 707 -24.81 8.54 1.63
CA PHE A 707 -23.47 8.21 2.11
C PHE A 707 -22.52 7.87 0.94
N PRO A 708 -21.36 8.55 0.80
CA PRO A 708 -20.45 8.36 -0.33
C PRO A 708 -19.94 6.92 -0.47
N LYS A 709 -19.90 6.39 -1.70
CA LYS A 709 -19.25 5.10 -2.07
C LYS A 709 -19.80 3.85 -1.33
N ALA A 710 -21.02 3.91 -0.81
CA ALA A 710 -21.71 2.75 -0.28
C ALA A 710 -22.47 2.01 -1.39
N GLU A 711 -22.35 0.67 -1.44
CA GLU A 711 -23.10 -0.19 -2.36
C GLU A 711 -24.16 -0.99 -1.62
N PHE A 712 -25.29 -1.22 -2.29
CA PHE A 712 -26.39 -2.03 -1.79
C PHE A 712 -26.39 -3.39 -2.51
N PRO A 713 -26.77 -4.48 -1.83
CA PRO A 713 -27.32 -4.53 -0.47
C PRO A 713 -26.26 -4.47 0.63
N VAL A 714 -26.57 -3.84 1.77
CA VAL A 714 -25.64 -3.60 2.88
C VAL A 714 -26.29 -3.85 4.24
N ILE A 715 -25.50 -4.26 5.23
CA ILE A 715 -25.92 -4.24 6.65
C ILE A 715 -25.38 -2.95 7.30
N PRO A 716 -26.26 -1.99 7.69
CA PRO A 716 -25.84 -0.74 8.34
C PRO A 716 -25.39 -0.92 9.80
N GLY A 717 -25.26 0.20 10.52
CA GLY A 717 -24.97 0.24 11.95
C GLY A 717 -23.48 0.33 12.21
N HIS A 718 -23.06 1.34 12.97
CA HIS A 718 -21.65 1.55 13.30
C HIS A 718 -21.37 1.92 14.76
N GLU A 719 -22.43 2.04 15.56
CA GLU A 719 -22.36 2.36 16.98
C GLU A 719 -22.83 1.14 17.78
N GLY A 720 -21.90 0.25 18.16
CA GLY A 720 -22.26 -1.03 18.78
C GLY A 720 -21.31 -1.49 19.88
N ALA A 721 -21.76 -2.47 20.66
CA ALA A 721 -20.94 -3.17 21.64
C ALA A 721 -21.37 -4.64 21.75
N GLY A 722 -20.39 -5.52 21.99
CA GLY A 722 -20.61 -6.96 21.94
C GLY A 722 -19.56 -7.77 22.68
N ILE A 723 -19.59 -9.07 22.42
CA ILE A 723 -18.70 -10.06 23.03
C ILE A 723 -18.02 -10.83 21.90
N VAL A 724 -16.70 -11.00 21.97
CA VAL A 724 -15.95 -11.81 21.00
C VAL A 724 -16.46 -13.24 21.02
N GLU A 725 -16.87 -13.76 19.87
CA GLU A 725 -17.29 -15.16 19.70
C GLU A 725 -16.11 -16.02 19.25
N SER A 726 -15.38 -15.61 18.21
CA SER A 726 -14.19 -16.30 17.73
C SER A 726 -13.20 -15.31 17.12
N VAL A 727 -11.93 -15.71 17.03
CA VAL A 727 -10.83 -14.92 16.48
C VAL A 727 -10.15 -15.73 15.37
N GLY A 728 -9.73 -15.05 14.30
CA GLY A 728 -8.96 -15.66 13.23
C GLY A 728 -7.47 -15.76 13.57
N GLU A 729 -6.73 -16.44 12.70
CA GLU A 729 -5.28 -16.65 12.85
C GLU A 729 -4.52 -15.33 13.08
N GLY A 730 -3.53 -15.33 13.97
CA GLY A 730 -2.67 -14.18 14.25
C GLY A 730 -3.28 -13.09 15.14
N VAL A 731 -4.53 -13.22 15.59
CA VAL A 731 -5.12 -12.31 16.57
C VAL A 731 -4.69 -12.71 17.99
N THR A 732 -3.88 -11.86 18.63
CA THR A 732 -3.39 -12.08 20.01
C THR A 732 -3.95 -11.08 21.04
N SER A 733 -4.51 -9.97 20.57
CA SER A 733 -4.97 -8.86 21.43
C SER A 733 -6.31 -9.09 22.14
N MET A 734 -7.04 -10.15 21.74
CA MET A 734 -8.38 -10.48 22.24
C MET A 734 -8.60 -11.99 22.21
N LYS A 735 -9.56 -12.47 23.00
CA LYS A 735 -10.00 -13.87 23.01
C LYS A 735 -11.52 -13.98 23.09
N PRO A 736 -12.11 -15.14 22.73
CA PRO A 736 -13.53 -15.42 22.97
C PRO A 736 -13.96 -15.06 24.41
N GLY A 737 -15.12 -14.41 24.53
CA GLY A 737 -15.68 -13.93 25.79
C GLY A 737 -15.27 -12.51 26.21
N ASP A 738 -14.25 -11.90 25.59
CA ASP A 738 -13.90 -10.50 25.88
C ASP A 738 -15.03 -9.54 25.41
N LYS A 739 -15.37 -8.54 26.23
CA LYS A 739 -16.27 -7.44 25.85
C LYS A 739 -15.54 -6.46 24.95
N VAL A 740 -16.21 -6.01 23.89
CA VAL A 740 -15.61 -5.20 22.84
C VAL A 740 -16.54 -4.13 22.28
N ILE A 741 -15.96 -3.05 21.77
CA ILE A 741 -16.61 -2.02 20.95
C ILE A 741 -15.99 -2.07 19.54
N PRO A 742 -16.77 -2.39 18.48
CA PRO A 742 -16.35 -2.17 17.10
C PRO A 742 -16.09 -0.68 16.84
N LEU A 743 -15.06 -0.38 16.06
CA LEU A 743 -14.60 0.98 15.81
C LEU A 743 -14.76 1.30 14.33
N CYS A 744 -15.72 2.17 14.00
CA CYS A 744 -15.87 2.69 12.64
C CYS A 744 -14.65 3.51 12.19
N HIS A 745 -13.78 3.89 13.13
CA HIS A 745 -12.46 4.45 12.86
C HIS A 745 -11.36 3.49 13.34
N PRO A 746 -10.61 2.83 12.46
CA PRO A 746 -9.56 1.88 12.86
C PRO A 746 -8.33 2.57 13.46
N GLN A 747 -7.52 1.82 14.20
CA GLN A 747 -6.19 2.22 14.67
C GLN A 747 -5.21 1.03 14.54
N CYS A 748 -4.39 1.03 13.48
CA CYS A 748 -3.46 -0.05 13.21
C CYS A 748 -2.17 -0.02 14.06
N GLY A 749 -1.83 1.11 14.66
CA GLY A 749 -0.62 1.29 15.49
C GLY A 749 0.70 1.45 14.71
N GLU A 750 0.74 1.10 13.43
CA GLU A 750 1.99 1.02 12.65
C GLU A 750 2.17 2.15 11.64
N CYS A 751 1.06 2.71 11.12
CA CYS A 751 1.14 3.76 10.10
C CYS A 751 1.63 5.10 10.69
N SER A 752 2.18 5.97 9.83
CA SER A 752 2.67 7.29 10.25
C SER A 752 1.61 8.13 10.96
N PHE A 753 0.34 7.97 10.56
CA PHE A 753 -0.80 8.66 11.16
C PHE A 753 -1.12 8.13 12.57
N CYS A 754 -1.05 6.80 12.78
CA CYS A 754 -1.21 6.22 14.12
C CYS A 754 -0.07 6.61 15.07
N ARG A 755 1.15 6.76 14.55
CA ARG A 755 2.33 7.15 15.34
C ARG A 755 2.39 8.65 15.67
N ASN A 756 1.70 9.50 14.89
CA ASN A 756 1.66 10.93 15.15
C ASN A 756 0.68 11.26 16.30
N PRO A 757 1.09 11.98 17.36
CA PRO A 757 0.22 12.33 18.49
C PRO A 757 -0.94 13.27 18.13
N GLU A 758 -0.81 14.09 17.09
CA GLU A 758 -1.84 15.07 16.68
C GLU A 758 -2.89 14.50 15.72
N SER A 759 -2.83 13.20 15.42
CA SER A 759 -3.68 12.54 14.43
C SER A 759 -4.43 11.35 15.03
N ASN A 760 -5.70 11.21 14.68
CA ASN A 760 -6.45 9.98 14.91
C ASN A 760 -6.92 9.29 13.62
N PHE A 761 -6.68 9.89 12.44
CA PHE A 761 -7.16 9.36 11.18
C PHE A 761 -6.21 8.28 10.61
N CYS A 762 -6.31 7.02 11.04
CA CYS A 762 -5.47 5.92 10.54
C CYS A 762 -5.43 5.81 9.00
N GLN A 763 -4.26 5.48 8.42
CA GLN A 763 -4.14 5.25 6.96
C GLN A 763 -4.88 4.00 6.47
N LYS A 764 -5.16 3.03 7.36
CA LYS A 764 -6.04 1.89 7.06
C LYS A 764 -7.53 2.27 7.17
N SER A 765 -7.87 3.55 7.27
CA SER A 765 -9.26 4.02 7.29
C SER A 765 -9.92 3.82 5.92
N HIS A 766 -11.16 3.33 5.92
CA HIS A 766 -11.93 3.01 4.72
C HIS A 766 -12.67 4.20 4.12
N PHE A 767 -12.52 5.42 4.66
CA PHE A 767 -13.24 6.61 4.19
C PHE A 767 -12.85 7.06 2.77
N PHE A 768 -11.71 6.60 2.23
CA PHE A 768 -11.27 6.92 0.87
C PHE A 768 -11.41 5.77 -0.14
N GLU A 769 -11.69 4.55 0.33
CA GLU A 769 -11.85 3.34 -0.49
C GLU A 769 -13.33 2.91 -0.54
N THR A 770 -13.67 1.98 -1.44
CA THR A 770 -15.01 1.37 -1.49
C THR A 770 -15.28 0.59 -0.20
N GLN A 771 -16.36 0.93 0.50
CA GLN A 771 -16.57 0.57 1.92
C GLN A 771 -17.15 -0.83 2.15
N ASN A 772 -17.45 -1.52 1.06
CA ASN A 772 -18.46 -2.57 1.03
C ASN A 772 -17.91 -3.95 1.40
N LEU A 773 -16.59 -4.07 1.50
CA LEU A 773 -15.86 -5.33 1.66
C LEU A 773 -14.79 -5.17 2.73
N MET A 774 -14.41 -6.29 3.33
CA MET A 774 -13.30 -6.38 4.27
C MET A 774 -11.97 -5.96 3.60
N PRO A 775 -10.88 -5.74 4.36
CA PRO A 775 -9.58 -5.36 3.80
C PRO A 775 -9.05 -6.32 2.72
N ASP A 776 -9.44 -7.61 2.79
CA ASP A 776 -9.13 -8.63 1.79
C ASP A 776 -10.02 -8.59 0.53
N LYS A 777 -10.83 -7.54 0.39
CA LYS A 777 -11.77 -7.31 -0.72
C LYS A 777 -12.83 -8.40 -0.87
N THR A 778 -13.23 -9.04 0.23
CA THR A 778 -14.36 -9.98 0.26
C THR A 778 -15.38 -9.60 1.34
N SER A 779 -16.62 -10.10 1.23
CA SER A 779 -17.60 -9.98 2.32
C SER A 779 -17.53 -11.15 3.29
N ARG A 780 -18.11 -10.96 4.47
CA ARG A 780 -18.39 -12.03 5.44
C ARG A 780 -19.89 -12.33 5.53
N PHE A 781 -20.72 -11.61 4.76
CA PHE A 781 -22.16 -11.73 4.78
C PHE A 781 -22.70 -12.22 3.44
N SER A 782 -23.59 -13.21 3.51
CA SER A 782 -24.48 -13.59 2.42
C SER A 782 -25.93 -13.63 2.92
N CYS A 783 -26.88 -13.31 2.04
CA CYS A 783 -28.31 -13.47 2.30
C CYS A 783 -28.99 -13.90 1.01
N LYS A 784 -29.82 -14.96 1.07
CA LYS A 784 -30.56 -15.49 -0.10
C LYS A 784 -29.65 -15.76 -1.32
N GLY A 785 -28.46 -16.32 -1.07
CA GLY A 785 -27.46 -16.61 -2.10
C GLY A 785 -26.78 -15.38 -2.72
N LYS A 786 -27.04 -14.17 -2.20
CA LYS A 786 -26.40 -12.93 -2.63
C LYS A 786 -25.37 -12.47 -1.61
N GLN A 787 -24.26 -11.91 -2.09
CA GLN A 787 -23.32 -11.18 -1.25
C GLN A 787 -23.99 -9.95 -0.65
N ILE A 788 -23.79 -9.71 0.65
CA ILE A 788 -24.21 -8.49 1.33
C ILE A 788 -22.98 -7.71 1.75
N HIS A 789 -23.00 -6.40 1.59
CA HIS A 789 -21.87 -5.53 1.88
C HIS A 789 -21.77 -5.16 3.36
N HIS A 790 -20.55 -4.83 3.78
CA HIS A 790 -20.25 -4.27 5.09
C HIS A 790 -20.44 -2.76 5.09
N PHE A 791 -20.75 -2.19 6.27
CA PHE A 791 -20.75 -0.75 6.51
C PHE A 791 -19.69 -0.37 7.54
N LEU A 792 -18.77 0.53 7.15
CA LEU A 792 -17.63 0.99 7.96
C LEU A 792 -16.81 -0.16 8.60
N TRP A 793 -16.82 -1.34 7.97
CA TRP A 793 -16.27 -2.62 8.47
C TRP A 793 -16.80 -3.11 9.83
N VAL A 794 -17.92 -2.57 10.30
CA VAL A 794 -18.49 -2.89 11.61
C VAL A 794 -19.87 -3.52 11.52
N SER A 795 -20.76 -3.02 10.65
CA SER A 795 -22.04 -3.64 10.30
C SER A 795 -22.84 -4.14 11.51
N THR A 796 -23.08 -3.27 12.49
CA THR A 796 -23.58 -3.64 13.82
C THR A 796 -25.08 -3.90 13.88
N PHE A 797 -25.83 -3.67 12.79
CA PHE A 797 -27.23 -4.10 12.66
C PHE A 797 -27.34 -5.59 12.27
N ALA A 798 -26.61 -6.43 12.99
CA ALA A 798 -26.63 -7.89 12.89
C ALA A 798 -26.38 -8.50 14.27
N GLU A 799 -26.87 -9.71 14.51
CA GLU A 799 -26.57 -10.42 15.76
C GLU A 799 -25.10 -10.85 15.85
N TYR A 800 -24.47 -11.09 14.69
CA TYR A 800 -23.05 -11.37 14.58
C TYR A 800 -22.44 -10.54 13.45
N THR A 801 -21.23 -10.01 13.68
CA THR A 801 -20.44 -9.31 12.67
C THR A 801 -19.00 -9.78 12.71
N VAL A 802 -18.26 -9.54 11.63
CA VAL A 802 -16.82 -9.81 11.54
C VAL A 802 -16.10 -8.51 11.22
N VAL A 803 -15.08 -8.19 12.00
CA VAL A 803 -14.32 -6.94 11.88
C VAL A 803 -12.81 -7.22 11.86
N PRO A 804 -11.98 -6.37 11.22
CA PRO A 804 -10.54 -6.46 11.35
C PRO A 804 -10.09 -6.20 12.80
N GLN A 805 -9.05 -6.88 13.30
CA GLN A 805 -8.58 -6.74 14.69
C GLN A 805 -8.19 -5.29 15.08
N TYR A 806 -7.83 -4.45 14.11
CA TYR A 806 -7.47 -3.05 14.32
C TYR A 806 -8.69 -2.10 14.28
N ALA A 807 -9.89 -2.63 14.03
CA ALA A 807 -11.17 -1.92 14.06
C ALA A 807 -12.05 -2.39 15.23
N VAL A 808 -11.44 -2.87 16.31
CA VAL A 808 -12.14 -3.29 17.53
C VAL A 808 -11.29 -2.99 18.77
N ALA A 809 -11.93 -2.47 19.82
CA ALA A 809 -11.32 -2.22 21.12
C ALA A 809 -11.86 -3.18 22.18
N LYS A 810 -10.96 -3.78 22.96
CA LYS A 810 -11.33 -4.53 24.16
C LYS A 810 -11.61 -3.54 25.28
N ILE A 811 -12.69 -3.79 26.01
CA ILE A 811 -13.14 -2.91 27.10
C ILE A 811 -13.28 -3.70 28.40
N ASP A 812 -13.52 -2.98 29.49
CA ASP A 812 -13.70 -3.57 30.82
C ASP A 812 -14.84 -4.61 30.84
N ALA A 813 -14.62 -5.74 31.50
CA ALA A 813 -15.59 -6.82 31.62
C ALA A 813 -16.85 -6.40 32.40
N ALA A 814 -16.78 -5.39 33.26
CA ALA A 814 -17.91 -4.83 34.00
C ALA A 814 -18.76 -3.83 33.17
N ALA A 815 -18.30 -3.43 31.99
CA ALA A 815 -18.98 -2.40 31.20
C ALA A 815 -20.41 -2.81 30.78
N PRO A 816 -21.44 -1.97 31.02
CA PRO A 816 -22.80 -2.20 30.55
C PRO A 816 -22.89 -1.90 29.05
N LEU A 817 -22.95 -2.95 28.23
CA LEU A 817 -22.85 -2.87 26.78
C LEU A 817 -23.97 -2.03 26.13
N ASP A 818 -25.15 -1.98 26.76
CA ASP A 818 -26.30 -1.17 26.35
C ASP A 818 -26.14 0.33 26.58
N LYS A 819 -25.10 0.74 27.33
CA LYS A 819 -24.75 2.14 27.58
C LYS A 819 -23.49 2.55 26.83
N VAL A 820 -22.45 1.74 26.93
CA VAL A 820 -21.12 2.06 26.37
C VAL A 820 -21.05 1.90 24.85
N CYS A 821 -22.07 1.32 24.21
CA CYS A 821 -22.15 1.27 22.75
C CYS A 821 -22.08 2.67 22.11
N LEU A 822 -22.59 3.70 22.80
CA LEU A 822 -22.53 5.11 22.34
C LEU A 822 -21.09 5.60 22.15
N PHE A 823 -20.11 4.95 22.78
CA PHE A 823 -18.69 5.33 22.68
C PHE A 823 -18.05 4.85 21.38
N GLY A 824 -18.73 3.96 20.64
CA GLY A 824 -18.33 3.58 19.28
C GLY A 824 -18.46 4.74 18.29
N CYS A 825 -19.33 5.72 18.53
CA CYS A 825 -19.50 6.89 17.67
C CYS A 825 -19.95 8.15 18.42
N GLY A 826 -21.24 8.31 18.70
CA GLY A 826 -21.88 9.59 18.94
C GLY A 826 -21.37 10.36 20.17
N PHE A 827 -21.22 9.67 21.31
CA PHE A 827 -20.72 10.31 22.53
C PHE A 827 -19.25 10.71 22.38
N SER A 828 -18.41 9.77 21.94
CA SER A 828 -16.97 10.00 21.73
C SER A 828 -16.73 11.13 20.75
N THR A 829 -17.53 11.21 19.68
CA THR A 829 -17.45 12.25 18.66
C THR A 829 -17.71 13.63 19.25
N GLY A 830 -18.85 13.84 19.90
CA GLY A 830 -19.21 15.16 20.41
C GLY A 830 -18.37 15.58 21.63
N TYR A 831 -18.19 14.68 22.59
CA TYR A 831 -17.40 14.96 23.78
C TYR A 831 -15.95 15.29 23.42
N GLY A 832 -15.33 14.46 22.56
CA GLY A 832 -13.98 14.66 22.05
C GLY A 832 -13.82 15.91 21.17
N ALA A 833 -14.85 16.30 20.41
CA ALA A 833 -14.80 17.54 19.62
C ALA A 833 -14.51 18.75 20.53
N ALA A 834 -15.13 18.83 21.71
CA ALA A 834 -14.90 19.89 22.68
C ALA A 834 -13.53 19.75 23.37
N ILE A 835 -13.23 18.59 23.96
CA ILE A 835 -12.06 18.45 24.83
C ILE A 835 -10.74 18.23 24.08
N ASN A 836 -10.76 17.50 22.96
CA ASN A 836 -9.56 17.12 22.22
C ASN A 836 -9.31 18.03 21.02
N THR A 837 -10.34 18.27 20.19
CA THR A 837 -10.19 18.99 18.92
C THR A 837 -10.21 20.51 19.11
N ALA A 838 -11.26 21.03 19.76
CA ALA A 838 -11.35 22.45 20.10
C ALA A 838 -10.38 22.83 21.21
N LYS A 839 -10.16 21.91 22.17
CA LYS A 839 -9.42 22.17 23.42
C LYS A 839 -10.05 23.38 24.13
N VAL A 840 -11.36 23.28 24.39
CA VAL A 840 -12.15 24.31 25.08
C VAL A 840 -11.44 24.71 26.37
N LYS A 841 -11.34 26.01 26.62
CA LYS A 841 -10.65 26.56 27.78
C LYS A 841 -11.65 26.89 28.89
N PRO A 842 -11.26 26.72 30.17
CA PRO A 842 -12.05 27.20 31.28
C PRO A 842 -12.41 28.70 31.11
N GLY A 843 -13.65 29.05 31.40
CA GLY A 843 -14.16 30.42 31.31
C GLY A 843 -14.65 30.85 29.92
N SER A 844 -14.44 30.05 28.87
CA SER A 844 -14.84 30.42 27.50
C SER A 844 -16.35 30.38 27.26
N THR A 845 -16.81 31.10 26.24
CA THR A 845 -18.17 31.01 25.68
C THR A 845 -18.19 30.09 24.46
N CYS A 846 -19.07 29.10 24.48
CA CYS A 846 -19.26 28.15 23.38
C CYS A 846 -20.64 28.31 22.71
N ALA A 847 -20.73 28.11 21.39
CA ALA A 847 -21.99 27.89 20.67
C ALA A 847 -22.03 26.49 20.05
N VAL A 848 -23.14 25.76 20.23
CA VAL A 848 -23.34 24.41 19.69
C VAL A 848 -24.55 24.41 18.77
N PHE A 849 -24.32 24.23 17.47
CA PHE A 849 -25.35 24.18 16.44
C PHE A 849 -25.78 22.72 16.22
N GLY A 850 -27.05 22.43 16.54
CA GLY A 850 -27.64 21.09 16.49
C GLY A 850 -27.58 20.37 17.84
N LEU A 851 -28.73 19.92 18.34
CA LEU A 851 -28.88 19.31 19.66
C LEU A 851 -29.33 17.84 19.59
N GLY A 852 -28.83 17.09 18.60
CA GLY A 852 -28.93 15.61 18.59
C GLY A 852 -27.96 14.95 19.58
N GLY A 853 -27.86 13.62 19.60
CA GLY A 853 -26.97 12.90 20.52
C GLY A 853 -25.51 13.38 20.51
N VAL A 854 -24.95 13.67 19.33
CA VAL A 854 -23.58 14.21 19.19
C VAL A 854 -23.51 15.64 19.73
N GLY A 855 -24.46 16.52 19.38
CA GLY A 855 -24.46 17.92 19.84
C GLY A 855 -24.63 18.04 21.35
N LEU A 856 -25.49 17.22 21.95
CA LEU A 856 -25.61 17.13 23.41
C LEU A 856 -24.32 16.61 24.06
N SER A 857 -23.58 15.72 23.39
CA SER A 857 -22.25 15.28 23.84
C SER A 857 -21.21 16.41 23.76
N VAL A 858 -21.29 17.30 22.76
CA VAL A 858 -20.48 18.53 22.71
C VAL A 858 -20.79 19.43 23.91
N VAL A 859 -22.08 19.65 24.24
CA VAL A 859 -22.49 20.43 25.41
C VAL A 859 -21.87 19.85 26.70
N MET A 860 -21.92 18.52 26.87
CA MET A 860 -21.29 17.84 28.00
C MET A 860 -19.77 18.05 28.02
N GLY A 861 -19.11 17.97 26.86
CA GLY A 861 -17.67 18.21 26.74
C GLY A 861 -17.26 19.66 27.05
N CYS A 862 -18.02 20.64 26.57
CA CYS A 862 -17.81 22.05 26.90
C CYS A 862 -17.95 22.32 28.41
N LYS A 863 -18.97 21.72 29.04
CA LYS A 863 -19.16 21.80 30.49
C LYS A 863 -18.00 21.16 31.24
N ALA A 864 -17.58 19.96 30.83
CA ALA A 864 -16.45 19.26 31.45
C ALA A 864 -15.13 20.04 31.31
N ALA A 865 -14.95 20.78 30.22
CA ALA A 865 -13.81 21.67 29.99
C ALA A 865 -13.87 22.99 30.78
N GLY A 866 -14.99 23.27 31.47
CA GLY A 866 -15.16 24.46 32.30
C GLY A 866 -15.60 25.71 31.55
N ALA A 867 -16.27 25.59 30.41
CA ALA A 867 -16.87 26.74 29.72
C ALA A 867 -17.85 27.49 30.66
N SER A 868 -17.79 28.82 30.67
CA SER A 868 -18.65 29.65 31.54
C SER A 868 -20.05 29.82 30.96
N ARG A 869 -20.16 29.79 29.64
CA ARG A 869 -21.42 29.98 28.91
C ARG A 869 -21.46 29.04 27.71
N ILE A 870 -22.58 28.32 27.57
CA ILE A 870 -22.79 27.34 26.49
C ILE A 870 -24.15 27.64 25.85
N ILE A 871 -24.11 28.20 24.65
CA ILE A 871 -25.28 28.61 23.88
C ILE A 871 -25.67 27.48 22.93
N ALA A 872 -26.79 26.82 23.23
CA ALA A 872 -27.35 25.75 22.42
C ALA A 872 -28.27 26.30 21.32
N VAL A 873 -28.03 25.92 20.07
CA VAL A 873 -28.76 26.44 18.90
C VAL A 873 -29.45 25.28 18.17
N ASP A 874 -30.78 25.27 18.14
CA ASP A 874 -31.57 24.28 17.38
C ASP A 874 -32.91 24.89 16.95
N ILE A 875 -33.43 24.43 15.81
CA ILE A 875 -34.76 24.84 15.32
C ILE A 875 -35.90 24.15 16.06
N ASN A 876 -35.62 23.03 16.74
CA ASN A 876 -36.57 22.31 17.56
C ASN A 876 -36.37 22.67 19.04
N LYS A 877 -37.32 23.44 19.59
CA LYS A 877 -37.27 23.92 20.98
C LYS A 877 -37.44 22.79 22.01
N ASP A 878 -38.01 21.64 21.63
CA ASP A 878 -38.23 20.50 22.54
C ASP A 878 -36.90 19.92 23.07
N LYS A 879 -35.80 20.17 22.36
CA LYS A 879 -34.46 19.73 22.75
C LYS A 879 -33.80 20.61 23.82
N PHE A 880 -34.31 21.82 24.07
CA PHE A 880 -33.67 22.81 24.93
C PHE A 880 -33.63 22.38 26.40
N ALA A 881 -34.72 21.82 26.92
CA ALA A 881 -34.76 21.32 28.30
C ALA A 881 -33.66 20.29 28.55
N LYS A 882 -33.41 19.42 27.57
CA LYS A 882 -32.35 18.42 27.67
C LYS A 882 -30.96 19.02 27.57
N ALA A 883 -30.75 19.96 26.66
CA ALA A 883 -29.48 20.67 26.54
C ALA A 883 -29.11 21.41 27.84
N GLN A 884 -30.09 22.07 28.48
CA GLN A 884 -29.90 22.75 29.76
C GLN A 884 -29.54 21.78 30.88
N GLN A 885 -30.23 20.64 30.97
CA GLN A 885 -29.89 19.57 31.93
C GLN A 885 -28.43 19.12 31.79
N LEU A 886 -27.91 19.08 30.55
CA LEU A 886 -26.56 18.61 30.24
C LEU A 886 -25.48 19.68 30.35
N GLY A 887 -25.84 20.96 30.34
CA GLY A 887 -24.89 22.06 30.57
C GLY A 887 -25.12 23.35 29.80
N ALA A 888 -26.09 23.41 28.88
CA ALA A 888 -26.38 24.64 28.14
C ALA A 888 -26.87 25.73 29.11
N THR A 889 -26.29 26.92 29.02
CA THR A 889 -26.70 28.09 29.81
C THR A 889 -27.79 28.88 29.11
N ASP A 890 -27.74 28.90 27.77
CA ASP A 890 -28.68 29.61 26.92
C ASP A 890 -29.16 28.65 25.82
N CYS A 891 -30.40 28.79 25.38
CA CYS A 891 -30.94 28.05 24.24
C CYS A 891 -31.66 29.03 23.31
N ILE A 892 -31.33 28.99 22.03
CA ILE A 892 -31.91 29.90 21.04
C ILE A 892 -32.37 29.14 19.79
N ASN A 893 -33.50 29.56 19.25
CA ASN A 893 -34.00 29.08 17.97
C ASN A 893 -33.74 30.16 16.90
N PRO A 894 -32.98 29.85 15.83
CA PRO A 894 -32.75 30.82 14.76
C PRO A 894 -34.02 31.43 14.15
N ARG A 895 -35.14 30.70 14.18
CA ARG A 895 -36.43 31.14 13.63
C ARG A 895 -37.13 32.22 14.48
N ASP A 896 -36.68 32.46 15.71
CA ASP A 896 -37.22 33.51 16.57
C ASP A 896 -36.63 34.89 16.25
N PHE A 897 -35.66 34.98 15.34
CA PHE A 897 -34.93 36.21 15.01
C PHE A 897 -35.10 36.60 13.55
N LYS A 898 -35.11 37.92 13.28
CA LYS A 898 -35.09 38.46 11.91
C LYS A 898 -33.68 38.56 11.33
N LYS A 899 -32.66 38.67 12.21
CA LYS A 899 -31.25 38.75 11.83
C LYS A 899 -30.67 37.34 11.65
N PRO A 900 -29.64 37.16 10.81
CA PRO A 900 -28.86 35.93 10.76
C PRO A 900 -28.32 35.53 12.14
N ILE A 901 -28.31 34.24 12.44
CA ILE A 901 -27.99 33.74 13.79
C ILE A 901 -26.57 34.10 14.24
N GLN A 902 -25.61 34.22 13.31
CA GLN A 902 -24.24 34.65 13.61
C GLN A 902 -24.16 36.09 14.12
N GLU A 903 -25.04 36.98 13.64
CA GLU A 903 -25.13 38.36 14.14
C GLU A 903 -25.74 38.39 15.53
N VAL A 904 -26.81 37.61 15.75
CA VAL A 904 -27.44 37.46 17.06
C VAL A 904 -26.44 36.95 18.10
N LEU A 905 -25.65 35.91 17.76
CA LEU A 905 -24.62 35.38 18.65
C LEU A 905 -23.50 36.39 18.92
N THR A 906 -23.11 37.18 17.90
CA THR A 906 -22.11 38.26 18.07
C THR A 906 -22.64 39.34 19.00
N GLU A 907 -23.90 39.76 18.85
CA GLU A 907 -24.56 40.72 19.73
C GLU A 907 -24.71 40.19 21.16
N MET A 908 -25.10 38.93 21.33
CA MET A 908 -25.24 38.27 22.62
C MET A 908 -23.93 38.13 23.40
N THR A 909 -22.80 38.17 22.70
CA THR A 909 -21.46 37.95 23.28
C THR A 909 -20.54 39.17 23.17
N GLY A 910 -21.01 40.24 22.54
CA GLY A 910 -20.27 41.48 22.27
C GLY A 910 -19.20 41.38 21.17
N GLN A 911 -18.57 40.21 21.01
CA GLN A 911 -17.42 40.04 20.12
C GLN A 911 -17.39 38.71 19.35
N GLY A 912 -18.44 37.88 19.46
CA GLY A 912 -18.48 36.50 18.96
C GLY A 912 -17.99 35.47 20.00
N VAL A 913 -18.37 34.21 19.80
CA VAL A 913 -18.02 33.10 20.72
C VAL A 913 -16.55 32.69 20.60
N ASP A 914 -15.96 32.17 21.67
CA ASP A 914 -14.59 31.65 21.65
C ASP A 914 -14.51 30.35 20.84
N TYR A 915 -15.53 29.49 20.98
CA TYR A 915 -15.63 28.21 20.29
C TYR A 915 -17.02 28.01 19.70
N SER A 916 -17.11 27.61 18.44
CA SER A 916 -18.36 27.15 17.83
C SER A 916 -18.22 25.73 17.31
N PHE A 917 -19.33 24.98 17.37
CA PHE A 917 -19.41 23.59 16.92
C PHE A 917 -20.59 23.45 15.97
N GLU A 918 -20.33 23.03 14.75
CA GLU A 918 -21.38 22.65 13.80
C GLU A 918 -21.58 21.14 13.87
N VAL A 919 -22.78 20.71 14.26
CA VAL A 919 -23.12 19.32 14.55
C VAL A 919 -24.43 18.92 13.85
N ILE A 920 -24.66 19.47 12.66
CA ILE A 920 -25.88 19.22 11.86
C ILE A 920 -25.50 18.61 10.52
N GLY A 921 -24.64 19.28 9.74
CA GLY A 921 -24.25 18.84 8.40
C GLY A 921 -24.82 19.69 7.27
N HIS A 922 -25.01 21.00 7.47
CA HIS A 922 -25.43 21.93 6.41
C HIS A 922 -24.43 23.05 6.17
N ALA A 923 -24.25 23.43 4.89
CA ALA A 923 -23.25 24.41 4.50
C ALA A 923 -23.52 25.80 5.10
N ASP A 924 -24.79 26.22 5.18
CA ASP A 924 -25.20 27.50 5.75
C ASP A 924 -24.94 27.56 7.26
N THR A 925 -25.22 26.49 8.02
CA THR A 925 -24.91 26.40 9.45
C THR A 925 -23.40 26.34 9.71
N MET A 926 -22.61 25.72 8.83
CA MET A 926 -21.15 25.74 8.93
C MET A 926 -20.56 27.14 8.76
N ILE A 927 -21.05 27.89 7.77
CA ILE A 927 -20.64 29.28 7.55
C ILE A 927 -21.07 30.15 8.73
N ALA A 928 -22.31 29.98 9.21
CA ALA A 928 -22.82 30.72 10.37
C ALA A 928 -22.02 30.41 11.65
N ALA A 929 -21.67 29.15 11.89
CA ALA A 929 -20.84 28.75 13.01
C ALA A 929 -19.44 29.40 12.95
N LEU A 930 -18.79 29.43 11.78
CA LEU A 930 -17.51 30.12 11.59
C LEU A 930 -17.65 31.64 11.80
N ALA A 931 -18.68 32.26 11.22
CA ALA A 931 -18.90 33.70 11.31
C ALA A 931 -19.26 34.16 12.74
N SER A 932 -19.91 33.30 13.53
CA SER A 932 -20.28 33.59 14.92
C SER A 932 -19.09 33.60 15.90
N CYS A 933 -17.94 33.05 15.48
CA CYS A 933 -16.72 33.03 16.29
C CYS A 933 -16.10 34.42 16.40
N ASN A 934 -15.38 34.66 17.52
CA ASN A 934 -14.54 35.82 17.71
C ASN A 934 -13.61 36.03 16.52
N MET A 935 -13.62 37.24 15.96
CA MET A 935 -12.92 37.56 14.71
C MET A 935 -11.41 37.33 14.75
N SER A 936 -10.80 37.48 15.93
CA SER A 936 -9.34 37.42 16.08
C SER A 936 -8.81 36.08 16.57
N THR A 937 -9.61 35.34 17.34
CA THR A 937 -9.12 34.18 18.10
C THR A 937 -10.05 32.97 18.09
N GLY A 938 -11.27 33.12 17.56
CA GLY A 938 -12.29 32.09 17.67
C GLY A 938 -11.97 30.82 16.88
N VAL A 939 -12.43 29.69 17.41
CA VAL A 939 -12.20 28.35 16.84
C VAL A 939 -13.54 27.71 16.48
N CYS A 940 -13.74 27.42 15.20
CA CYS A 940 -14.90 26.69 14.71
C CYS A 940 -14.53 25.23 14.42
N VAL A 941 -15.29 24.27 14.95
CA VAL A 941 -15.12 22.84 14.72
C VAL A 941 -16.32 22.27 13.95
N MET A 942 -16.06 21.66 12.79
CA MET A 942 -17.08 20.93 12.03
C MET A 942 -17.14 19.48 12.49
N VAL A 943 -18.36 19.03 12.80
CA VAL A 943 -18.67 17.67 13.27
C VAL A 943 -19.74 17.03 12.38
N GLY A 944 -20.73 17.80 11.92
CA GLY A 944 -21.80 17.31 11.04
C GLY A 944 -21.31 16.98 9.62
N VAL A 945 -21.77 15.88 9.03
CA VAL A 945 -21.35 15.44 7.70
C VAL A 945 -22.27 16.04 6.63
N LEU A 946 -21.71 16.67 5.58
CA LEU A 946 -22.52 17.15 4.44
C LEU A 946 -22.81 16.00 3.46
N ASP A 947 -23.82 16.21 2.63
CA ASP A 947 -24.09 15.35 1.49
C ASP A 947 -22.89 15.28 0.53
N SER A 948 -22.65 14.08 -0.01
CA SER A 948 -21.54 13.81 -0.93
C SER A 948 -21.52 14.79 -2.11
N GLY A 949 -20.37 15.41 -2.35
CA GLY A 949 -20.17 16.36 -3.47
C GLY A 949 -20.57 17.81 -3.16
N SER A 950 -21.01 18.10 -1.92
CA SER A 950 -21.26 19.47 -1.48
C SER A 950 -19.95 20.26 -1.34
N GLU A 951 -19.96 21.52 -1.79
CA GLU A 951 -18.86 22.47 -1.58
C GLU A 951 -19.29 23.58 -0.62
N ILE A 952 -18.34 24.13 0.15
CA ILE A 952 -18.58 25.31 0.99
C ILE A 952 -17.84 26.51 0.41
N SER A 953 -18.55 27.63 0.28
CA SER A 953 -18.01 28.90 -0.25
C SER A 953 -18.04 30.00 0.80
N ILE A 954 -16.87 30.48 1.22
CA ILE A 954 -16.71 31.53 2.25
C ILE A 954 -15.96 32.74 1.73
N ASP A 955 -16.19 33.88 2.39
CA ASP A 955 -15.32 35.05 2.28
C ASP A 955 -13.97 34.75 2.99
N PRO A 956 -12.82 34.82 2.30
CA PRO A 956 -11.50 34.60 2.90
C PRO A 956 -11.19 35.49 4.11
N THR A 957 -11.83 36.66 4.20
CA THR A 957 -11.64 37.60 5.31
C THR A 957 -12.12 37.05 6.65
N LEU A 958 -13.09 36.12 6.65
CA LEU A 958 -13.55 35.41 7.84
C LEU A 958 -12.41 34.65 8.51
N LEU A 959 -11.50 34.08 7.72
CA LEU A 959 -10.33 33.38 8.20
C LEU A 959 -9.18 34.34 8.43
N LEU A 960 -8.80 35.14 7.42
CA LEU A 960 -7.61 36.02 7.41
C LEU A 960 -7.42 36.78 8.73
N THR A 961 -8.51 37.30 9.30
CA THR A 961 -8.56 38.09 10.54
C THR A 961 -8.05 37.38 11.80
N GLY A 962 -7.95 36.05 11.81
CA GLY A 962 -7.31 35.29 12.91
C GLY A 962 -8.08 34.05 13.36
N ARG A 963 -9.29 33.79 12.82
CA ARG A 963 -10.06 32.58 13.13
C ARG A 963 -9.32 31.30 12.75
N THR A 964 -9.64 30.22 13.46
CA THR A 964 -9.22 28.86 13.12
C THR A 964 -10.43 28.02 12.75
N TRP A 965 -10.38 27.33 11.62
CA TRP A 965 -11.45 26.43 11.17
C TRP A 965 -10.90 25.02 10.94
N LYS A 966 -11.50 24.03 11.58
CA LYS A 966 -11.03 22.64 11.58
C LYS A 966 -12.21 21.67 11.62
N GLY A 967 -12.01 20.44 11.14
CA GLY A 967 -12.95 19.34 11.32
C GLY A 967 -12.51 18.38 12.42
N THR A 968 -13.37 17.42 12.75
CA THR A 968 -13.02 16.31 13.64
C THR A 968 -13.70 15.02 13.20
N MET A 969 -12.96 13.92 13.26
CA MET A 969 -13.49 12.57 13.11
C MET A 969 -13.41 11.88 14.46
N LEU A 970 -14.51 11.25 14.90
CA LEU A 970 -14.63 10.56 16.18
C LEU A 970 -14.04 11.39 17.35
N GLY A 971 -14.22 12.72 17.34
CA GLY A 971 -13.81 13.62 18.41
C GLY A 971 -12.30 13.67 18.67
N GLY A 972 -11.48 13.34 17.66
CA GLY A 972 -10.01 13.34 17.77
C GLY A 972 -9.43 12.19 18.60
N TRP A 973 -10.23 11.17 18.95
CA TRP A 973 -9.75 10.02 19.73
C TRP A 973 -8.96 9.03 18.87
N LYS A 974 -7.78 8.61 19.35
CA LYS A 974 -7.13 7.38 18.88
C LYS A 974 -7.93 6.19 19.37
N SER A 975 -8.86 5.73 18.55
CA SER A 975 -10.01 4.92 18.95
C SER A 975 -9.65 3.68 19.79
N ARG A 976 -8.78 2.81 19.30
CA ARG A 976 -8.46 1.53 19.95
C ARG A 976 -7.76 1.70 21.30
N GLU A 977 -6.98 2.77 21.44
CA GLU A 977 -6.25 3.11 22.67
C GLU A 977 -7.10 3.91 23.67
N CYS A 978 -7.87 4.89 23.19
CA CYS A 978 -8.55 5.85 24.06
C CYS A 978 -9.98 5.46 24.45
N ILE A 979 -10.72 4.72 23.60
CA ILE A 979 -12.10 4.32 23.92
C ILE A 979 -12.18 3.43 25.17
N PRO A 980 -11.27 2.48 25.42
CA PRO A 980 -11.25 1.76 26.70
C PRO A 980 -11.13 2.68 27.92
N ASN A 981 -10.31 3.72 27.84
CA ASN A 981 -10.16 4.70 28.94
C ASN A 981 -11.43 5.56 29.13
N LEU A 982 -12.17 5.82 28.04
CA LEU A 982 -13.47 6.48 28.10
C LEU A 982 -14.51 5.60 28.80
N VAL A 983 -14.49 4.27 28.55
CA VAL A 983 -15.28 3.29 29.29
C VAL A 983 -14.91 3.28 30.77
N SER A 984 -13.62 3.27 31.10
CA SER A 984 -13.19 3.35 32.51
C SER A 984 -13.67 4.64 33.18
N SER A 985 -13.59 5.78 32.49
CA SER A 985 -14.06 7.08 33.00
C SER A 985 -15.58 7.10 33.24
N TYR A 986 -16.35 6.39 32.40
CA TYR A 986 -17.79 6.18 32.60
C TYR A 986 -18.07 5.33 33.85
N LEU A 987 -17.34 4.22 34.04
CA LEU A 987 -17.47 3.37 35.23
C LEU A 987 -17.08 4.12 36.52
N GLU A 988 -16.11 5.03 36.43
CA GLU A 988 -15.72 5.96 37.49
C GLU A 988 -16.71 7.13 37.70
N LYS A 989 -17.80 7.18 36.92
CA LYS A 989 -18.86 8.20 36.99
C LYS A 989 -18.37 9.64 36.76
N LYS A 990 -17.30 9.82 35.96
CA LYS A 990 -16.79 11.17 35.60
C LYS A 990 -17.77 11.97 34.73
N PHE A 991 -18.65 11.28 34.02
CA PHE A 991 -19.76 11.85 33.26
C PHE A 991 -20.93 10.85 33.23
N ASN A 992 -22.13 11.32 32.86
CA ASN A 992 -23.31 10.47 32.74
C ASN A 992 -23.87 10.54 31.30
N SER A 993 -23.42 9.61 30.45
CA SER A 993 -23.88 9.48 29.06
C SER A 993 -25.25 8.84 28.92
N ASP A 994 -25.79 8.21 29.97
CA ASP A 994 -27.12 7.57 29.94
C ASP A 994 -28.22 8.57 29.65
N LEU A 995 -27.99 9.84 29.99
CA LEU A 995 -28.89 10.94 29.70
C LEU A 995 -29.13 11.13 28.19
N LEU A 996 -28.25 10.64 27.31
CA LEU A 996 -28.44 10.70 25.86
C LEU A 996 -29.44 9.65 25.36
N ILE A 997 -29.66 8.59 26.14
CA ILE A 997 -30.56 7.49 25.79
C ILE A 997 -31.99 7.92 26.09
N THR A 998 -32.79 8.01 25.03
CA THR A 998 -34.21 8.40 25.15
C THR A 998 -35.14 7.18 25.04
N HIS A 999 -34.75 6.19 24.24
CA HIS A 999 -35.55 5.00 23.96
C HIS A 999 -34.67 3.75 23.94
N THR A 1000 -35.21 2.64 24.43
CA THR A 1000 -34.63 1.31 24.31
C THR A 1000 -35.67 0.39 23.69
N LEU A 1001 -35.36 -0.10 22.50
CA LEU A 1001 -36.23 -0.94 21.68
C LEU A 1001 -35.58 -2.32 21.47
N PRO A 1002 -36.36 -3.39 21.23
CA PRO A 1002 -35.80 -4.64 20.73
C PRO A 1002 -35.27 -4.46 19.30
N PHE A 1003 -34.23 -5.19 18.90
CA PHE A 1003 -33.66 -5.12 17.53
C PHE A 1003 -34.70 -5.34 16.40
N ALA A 1004 -35.76 -6.11 16.67
CA ALA A 1004 -36.87 -6.31 15.73
C ALA A 1004 -37.64 -5.01 15.37
N LYS A 1005 -37.49 -3.94 16.16
CA LYS A 1005 -38.13 -2.63 15.98
C LYS A 1005 -37.16 -1.58 15.44
N VAL A 1006 -36.10 -1.99 14.74
CA VAL A 1006 -35.09 -1.05 14.19
C VAL A 1006 -35.71 0.05 13.32
N ASN A 1007 -36.71 -0.25 12.50
CA ASN A 1007 -37.40 0.76 11.66
C ASN A 1007 -38.19 1.78 12.50
N GLU A 1008 -38.88 1.36 13.57
CA GLU A 1008 -39.54 2.27 14.52
C GLU A 1008 -38.53 3.22 15.18
N GLY A 1009 -37.30 2.75 15.42
CA GLY A 1009 -36.21 3.58 15.90
C GLY A 1009 -35.81 4.70 14.92
N PHE A 1010 -35.79 4.43 13.61
CA PHE A 1010 -35.57 5.45 12.58
C PHE A 1010 -36.74 6.44 12.48
N GLU A 1011 -37.98 5.97 12.63
CA GLU A 1011 -39.17 6.84 12.65
C GLU A 1011 -39.14 7.83 13.82
N LEU A 1012 -38.71 7.38 15.01
CA LEU A 1012 -38.51 8.25 16.18
C LEU A 1012 -37.42 9.30 15.95
N LEU A 1013 -36.34 8.93 15.24
CA LEU A 1013 -35.27 9.86 14.86
C LEU A 1013 -35.80 10.93 13.90
N HIS A 1014 -36.55 10.54 12.86
CA HIS A 1014 -37.14 11.48 11.90
C HIS A 1014 -38.18 12.41 12.51
N ALA A 1015 -38.97 11.90 13.46
CA ALA A 1015 -39.94 12.71 14.19
C ALA A 1015 -39.29 13.72 15.15
N GLY A 1016 -37.96 13.70 15.32
CA GLY A 1016 -37.23 14.55 16.26
C GLY A 1016 -37.52 14.19 17.73
N LYS A 1017 -38.08 13.01 18.00
CA LYS A 1017 -38.49 12.55 19.33
C LYS A 1017 -37.40 11.77 20.07
N SER A 1018 -36.30 11.42 19.40
CA SER A 1018 -35.16 10.71 19.99
C SER A 1018 -33.84 11.44 19.79
N ASN A 1019 -32.97 11.41 20.82
CA ASN A 1019 -31.59 11.92 20.73
C ASN A 1019 -30.58 10.81 20.37
N SER A 1020 -30.73 9.65 21.02
CA SER A 1020 -30.16 8.36 20.65
C SER A 1020 -31.24 7.30 20.90
N SER A 1021 -31.50 6.47 19.89
CA SER A 1021 -32.42 5.33 19.94
C SER A 1021 -31.62 4.04 19.93
N PHE A 1022 -31.88 3.16 20.89
CA PHE A 1022 -31.13 1.94 21.07
C PHE A 1022 -31.91 0.70 20.65
N ALA A 1023 -31.27 -0.19 19.90
CA ALA A 1023 -31.76 -1.52 19.60
C ALA A 1023 -31.02 -2.56 20.46
N SER A 1024 -31.68 -3.04 21.51
CA SER A 1024 -31.22 -4.09 22.43
C SER A 1024 -31.74 -5.47 22.01
N LYS A 1025 -31.01 -6.53 22.33
CA LYS A 1025 -31.56 -7.89 22.25
C LYS A 1025 -32.35 -8.21 23.52
N ALA A 1026 -33.66 -8.44 23.38
CA ALA A 1026 -34.41 -9.23 24.37
C ALA A 1026 -34.04 -10.72 24.20
N ALA A 1027 -33.86 -11.42 25.33
CA ALA A 1027 -33.32 -12.78 25.41
C ALA A 1027 -34.09 -13.84 24.57
N GLY A 1028 -33.31 -14.76 23.98
CA GLY A 1028 -33.66 -16.15 23.62
C GLY A 1028 -34.97 -16.46 22.90
N TRP A 1029 -34.92 -16.80 21.60
CA TRP A 1029 -35.98 -17.57 20.96
C TRP A 1029 -35.62 -19.05 20.98
N ASN A 1030 -36.28 -19.83 21.84
CA ASN A 1030 -36.40 -21.28 21.69
C ASN A 1030 -37.53 -21.55 20.70
N ALA A 1031 -37.19 -22.07 19.52
CA ALA A 1031 -38.17 -22.58 18.58
C ALA A 1031 -38.72 -23.92 19.09
N LYS A 1032 -40.00 -23.90 19.47
CA LYS A 1032 -40.99 -24.99 19.67
C LYS A 1032 -41.45 -25.19 21.11
N LYS A 1033 -42.72 -24.84 21.36
CA LYS A 1033 -43.64 -25.68 22.16
C LYS A 1033 -44.76 -26.19 21.24
N PRO A 1034 -45.15 -27.47 21.34
CA PRO A 1034 -46.37 -27.96 20.72
C PRO A 1034 -47.61 -27.52 21.50
N SER A 1035 -48.74 -27.59 20.82
CA SER A 1035 -50.06 -27.09 21.15
C SER A 1035 -50.78 -27.74 22.34
N GLN A 1036 -51.68 -26.93 22.95
CA GLN A 1036 -52.95 -27.26 23.66
C GLN A 1036 -52.90 -27.83 25.09
N ASN A 1037 -53.28 -27.04 26.10
CA ASN A 1037 -54.63 -26.99 26.70
C ASN A 1037 -54.74 -26.02 27.91
N PHE A 1038 -55.88 -25.32 28.00
CA PHE A 1038 -56.42 -24.54 29.14
C PHE A 1038 -56.70 -25.48 30.36
N HIS A 1039 -56.78 -25.13 31.66
CA HIS A 1039 -57.30 -23.98 32.44
C HIS A 1039 -56.76 -24.05 33.92
N PRO A 1040 -57.13 -23.18 34.89
CA PRO A 1040 -56.25 -22.62 35.92
C PRO A 1040 -56.42 -23.23 37.33
N THR A 1041 -55.47 -23.01 38.24
CA THR A 1041 -55.69 -22.96 39.71
C THR A 1041 -54.47 -22.39 40.44
N ALA A 1042 -54.72 -21.95 41.67
CA ALA A 1042 -54.03 -20.93 42.44
C ALA A 1042 -52.92 -21.45 43.39
N ASP A 1043 -52.18 -20.46 43.90
CA ASP A 1043 -51.52 -20.34 45.21
C ASP A 1043 -50.29 -21.18 45.62
N ALA A 1044 -49.28 -20.38 46.01
CA ALA A 1044 -48.37 -20.49 47.17
C ALA A 1044 -47.46 -21.73 47.32
N PHE A 1045 -46.15 -21.50 47.48
CA PHE A 1045 -45.47 -21.50 48.78
C PHE A 1045 -43.95 -21.24 48.64
N THR A 1046 -43.40 -20.69 49.72
CA THR A 1046 -42.08 -20.09 49.98
C THR A 1046 -40.95 -21.08 50.34
N TYR A 1047 -39.74 -20.52 50.55
CA TYR A 1047 -38.57 -20.93 51.38
C TYR A 1047 -37.24 -21.19 50.60
N PRO A 1048 -36.03 -21.03 51.19
CA PRO A 1048 -35.50 -19.86 51.91
C PRO A 1048 -34.00 -19.53 51.69
N ASP A 1049 -33.63 -18.41 52.32
CA ASP A 1049 -32.32 -17.82 52.65
C ASP A 1049 -31.28 -18.80 53.25
N SER A 1050 -30.00 -18.63 52.90
CA SER A 1050 -28.88 -18.98 53.79
C SER A 1050 -27.66 -18.07 53.55
N ARG A 1051 -27.37 -17.27 54.57
CA ARG A 1051 -26.22 -16.39 54.75
C ARG A 1051 -24.99 -17.19 55.19
N LEU A 1052 -23.80 -16.70 54.85
CA LEU A 1052 -22.55 -17.06 55.53
C LEU A 1052 -21.83 -15.79 56.06
N PRO A 1053 -21.14 -15.87 57.23
CA PRO A 1053 -20.69 -14.70 57.97
C PRO A 1053 -19.18 -14.39 57.80
N SER A 1054 -18.79 -13.16 58.14
CA SER A 1054 -17.44 -12.79 58.62
C SER A 1054 -17.47 -12.70 60.17
N PRO A 1055 -16.34 -12.73 60.93
CA PRO A 1055 -15.43 -11.57 61.02
C PRO A 1055 -13.95 -11.79 61.49
N SER A 1056 -13.09 -10.84 61.09
CA SER A 1056 -12.07 -10.07 61.88
C SER A 1056 -10.76 -10.64 62.47
N LEU A 1057 -9.70 -9.82 62.25
CA LEU A 1057 -8.70 -9.24 63.21
C LEU A 1057 -7.41 -10.01 63.61
N LYS A 1058 -6.25 -9.51 63.13
CA LYS A 1058 -5.07 -8.95 63.85
C LYS A 1058 -3.68 -9.33 63.28
N GLN A 1059 -2.91 -8.27 63.01
CA GLN A 1059 -1.45 -8.04 63.22
C GLN A 1059 -0.48 -9.23 63.34
N SER A 1060 0.57 -9.20 62.51
CA SER A 1060 1.96 -8.97 62.99
C SER A 1060 2.96 -8.81 61.82
N LEU A 1061 3.81 -7.80 61.93
CA LEU A 1061 5.06 -7.60 61.17
C LEU A 1061 6.07 -8.71 61.47
N HIS A 1062 6.82 -9.18 60.46
CA HIS A 1062 8.30 -9.13 60.44
C HIS A 1062 8.88 -9.64 59.11
N THR A 1063 9.62 -8.74 58.44
CA THR A 1063 10.92 -8.91 57.75
C THR A 1063 11.41 -10.32 57.39
N ALA A 1064 11.78 -10.55 56.13
CA ALA A 1064 13.16 -10.44 55.63
C ALA A 1064 13.33 -11.05 54.21
N THR A 1065 13.95 -10.26 53.32
CA THR A 1065 14.90 -10.63 52.21
C THR A 1065 14.60 -11.88 51.38
N GLN A 1066 14.36 -11.76 50.07
CA GLN A 1066 15.35 -11.49 49.01
C GLN A 1066 14.64 -11.06 47.71
#